data_AF-A0A9P1HCJ1-F1
#
_entry.id   AF-A0A9P1HCJ1-F1
#
_cell.length_a   1.000
_cell.length_b   1.000
_cell.length_c   1.000
_cell.angle_alpha   90.00
_cell.angle_beta   90.00
_cell.angle_gamma   90.00
#
_symmetry.space_group_name_H-M   'P 1'
#
loop_
_entity.id
_entity.type
_entity.pdbx_description
1 polymer ?
#
loop_
_entity_poly.entity_id
_entity_poly.type
_entity_poly.pdbx_seq_one_letter_code
_entity_poly.pdbx_strand_id
1 'polypeptide(L)'
;MADDIPLAVRRTRRTSTLNLNNKDSADALPFPEAVTPRRSRKRRVRFSDPGPSTGTERERGVAKDDEDIDELSTGLTPMVKRTSIQSEVVTFEPIRQIIDERSKRRIRRNGLSAEMNAIESETRQRAREARAEIERLSAELRAKDLEIYQLQNATIIVDTDRIWELERQVADLQGELAERSRTQKQDRHDATAAGFEWTVMARDPFNPDYSSVAGGEDEDEDDDYEEAFGDTTMADLQCSTPSRVRASFPSPPLTSPALPGTPCRRFTPPTPQSHAGVQVYFPDIASKGLEEELASMKTEMAKLNNTLESYRGLTTRLNDRLLESRVDELLRAFSDRTAALLEITSSLSQLGFPGDDAAAIITSLSAGFRSARLELEYLSPGEVALPLTSRGAEVLDLLLTRLRDLAKRAQEDETTIDEYHELELSLRKQLSSRVDVMDELKAALAQAQTALADKTARVQELEVGVSRLRGAVDGYVRDVHELERLVEGMEADTRERGAAHAAELESKRRILVSKEDRIAELEVVLAASDGRGSALAARVAELEEKLAGSVAQTERLLAEAAALVAAKADMGRRHGEALAVRDARVAELKEEVERVNGCLRAAYGTVQSLRVGGAELEVRMGEERERAKAVIDSMRDELQRVVRMSQEFLEAPSSRDKDAAAGESEEGEERGL
;
A
#
# COMPACT_ATOMS: atom_id res chain seq x y z
N MET A 1 -47.46 26.65 -35.09
CA MET A 1 -46.19 26.75 -34.35
C MET A 1 -45.32 25.61 -34.82
N ALA A 2 -44.41 25.88 -35.76
CA ALA A 2 -43.38 24.94 -36.19
C ALA A 2 -42.03 25.43 -35.64
N ASP A 3 -41.01 24.58 -35.80
CA ASP A 3 -39.59 24.90 -35.65
C ASP A 3 -39.07 25.16 -34.21
N ASP A 4 -38.56 24.10 -33.57
CA ASP A 4 -37.28 24.12 -32.82
C ASP A 4 -36.86 22.71 -32.31
N ILE A 5 -36.27 21.88 -33.18
CA ILE A 5 -35.54 20.65 -32.78
C ILE A 5 -34.25 20.54 -33.63
N PRO A 6 -33.06 20.36 -33.02
CA PRO A 6 -31.78 20.51 -33.70
C PRO A 6 -31.35 19.35 -34.62
N LEU A 7 -30.43 19.68 -35.55
CA LEU A 7 -30.02 18.94 -36.76
C LEU A 7 -29.41 17.53 -36.61
N ALA A 8 -29.39 16.91 -35.43
CA ALA A 8 -28.72 15.62 -35.21
C ALA A 8 -29.40 14.41 -35.90
N VAL A 9 -30.68 14.51 -36.26
CA VAL A 9 -31.46 13.42 -36.88
C VAL A 9 -31.37 13.45 -38.41
N ARG A 10 -30.15 13.46 -38.97
CA ARG A 10 -29.92 13.34 -40.41
C ARG A 10 -28.69 12.48 -40.77
N ARG A 11 -28.80 11.16 -40.60
CA ARG A 11 -28.49 10.20 -41.69
C ARG A 11 -28.90 8.74 -41.42
N THR A 12 -29.27 8.08 -42.51
CA THR A 12 -29.90 6.77 -42.57
C THR A 12 -28.91 5.63 -42.84
N ARG A 13 -29.08 4.53 -42.09
CA ARG A 13 -29.38 3.15 -42.55
C ARG A 13 -28.90 2.68 -43.95
N ARG A 14 -28.29 1.48 -43.95
CA ARG A 14 -28.59 0.29 -44.80
C ARG A 14 -28.04 -0.95 -44.06
N THR A 15 -28.87 -1.83 -43.46
CA THR A 15 -29.53 -3.04 -44.03
C THR A 15 -28.52 -4.17 -44.36
N SER A 16 -28.73 -5.46 -44.03
CA SER A 16 -29.95 -6.19 -43.60
C SER A 16 -29.68 -7.65 -43.18
N THR A 17 -30.57 -8.24 -42.35
CA THR A 17 -31.01 -9.69 -42.35
C THR A 17 -29.96 -10.80 -42.04
N LEU A 18 -30.23 -11.94 -41.39
CA LEU A 18 -31.45 -12.52 -40.77
C LEU A 18 -31.06 -13.67 -39.78
N ASN A 19 -31.71 -13.69 -38.62
CA ASN A 19 -32.36 -14.83 -37.92
C ASN A 19 -31.64 -16.09 -37.35
N LEU A 20 -32.06 -16.36 -36.10
CA LEU A 20 -32.48 -17.64 -35.46
C LEU A 20 -31.46 -18.59 -34.79
N ASN A 21 -31.91 -19.03 -33.60
CA ASN A 21 -31.33 -20.04 -32.70
C ASN A 21 -31.12 -21.41 -33.37
N ASN A 22 -30.18 -22.21 -32.86
CA ASN A 22 -30.58 -23.48 -32.22
C ASN A 22 -29.58 -23.98 -31.16
N LYS A 23 -30.01 -24.96 -30.36
CA LYS A 23 -29.24 -25.71 -29.37
C LYS A 23 -28.60 -26.98 -29.96
N ASP A 24 -27.74 -27.59 -29.12
CA ASP A 24 -27.37 -29.02 -29.02
C ASP A 24 -26.14 -29.57 -29.78
N SER A 25 -25.34 -30.30 -28.97
CA SER A 25 -24.56 -31.52 -29.26
C SER A 25 -23.29 -31.51 -30.14
N ALA A 26 -22.17 -31.66 -29.43
CA ALA A 26 -21.15 -32.74 -29.55
C ALA A 26 -20.27 -32.95 -30.80
N ASP A 27 -19.02 -33.31 -30.47
CA ASP A 27 -18.02 -34.13 -31.20
C ASP A 27 -17.13 -33.58 -32.34
N ALA A 28 -15.90 -34.15 -32.30
CA ALA A 28 -14.87 -34.31 -33.33
C ALA A 28 -13.91 -33.15 -33.73
N LEU A 29 -12.67 -33.31 -33.27
CA LEU A 29 -11.38 -32.80 -33.77
C LEU A 29 -11.10 -33.23 -35.25
N PRO A 30 -10.12 -32.64 -36.03
CA PRO A 30 -8.75 -32.35 -35.56
C PRO A 30 -7.94 -31.14 -36.11
N PHE A 31 -6.81 -30.94 -35.42
CA PHE A 31 -5.62 -30.09 -35.62
C PHE A 31 -4.90 -30.25 -36.99
N PRO A 32 -4.02 -29.31 -37.46
CA PRO A 32 -2.75 -28.85 -36.81
C PRO A 32 -2.38 -27.35 -37.03
N GLU A 33 -1.21 -26.80 -36.65
CA GLU A 33 -0.29 -26.90 -35.48
C GLU A 33 0.85 -25.85 -35.69
N ALA A 34 1.26 -25.08 -34.65
CA ALA A 34 2.47 -24.22 -34.67
C ALA A 34 2.83 -23.75 -33.24
N VAL A 35 3.52 -24.56 -32.43
CA VAL A 35 5.00 -24.56 -32.21
C VAL A 35 5.59 -23.21 -31.72
N THR A 36 5.94 -23.19 -30.43
CA THR A 36 6.82 -22.19 -29.80
C THR A 36 8.22 -22.77 -29.54
N PRO A 37 9.27 -21.94 -29.37
CA PRO A 37 10.50 -22.38 -28.71
C PRO A 37 10.74 -21.64 -27.37
N ARG A 38 10.65 -22.37 -26.26
CA ARG A 38 11.34 -22.04 -25.00
C ARG A 38 12.79 -22.52 -25.06
N ARG A 39 13.74 -21.80 -24.47
CA ARG A 39 15.02 -22.38 -23.97
C ARG A 39 15.52 -21.66 -22.70
N SER A 40 16.40 -22.34 -21.96
CA SER A 40 16.45 -22.23 -20.49
C SER A 40 17.86 -22.14 -19.88
N ARG A 41 17.96 -21.33 -18.80
CA ARG A 41 18.89 -21.44 -17.64
C ARG A 41 20.41 -21.45 -17.88
N LYS A 42 21.13 -20.60 -17.13
CA LYS A 42 22.02 -21.01 -16.00
C LYS A 42 22.60 -19.78 -15.24
N ARG A 43 22.72 -19.91 -13.91
CA ARG A 43 23.46 -18.98 -13.02
C ARG A 43 24.98 -19.15 -13.18
N ARG A 44 25.77 -18.09 -13.00
CA ARG A 44 27.15 -18.15 -12.47
C ARG A 44 27.60 -16.79 -11.92
N VAL A 45 28.45 -16.82 -10.90
CA VAL A 45 29.05 -15.66 -10.19
C VAL A 45 30.51 -15.50 -10.62
N ARG A 46 30.98 -14.24 -10.71
CA ARG A 46 32.36 -13.70 -10.65
C ARG A 46 32.20 -12.16 -10.60
N PHE A 47 32.62 -11.41 -9.58
CA PHE A 47 33.97 -11.06 -9.10
C PHE A 47 34.85 -10.26 -10.11
N SER A 48 35.15 -9.01 -9.70
CA SER A 48 36.23 -8.08 -10.10
C SER A 48 36.20 -7.38 -11.48
N ASP A 49 35.99 -6.05 -11.45
CA ASP A 49 36.88 -4.92 -11.87
C ASP A 49 37.84 -5.04 -13.08
N PRO A 50 38.26 -3.93 -13.77
CA PRO A 50 38.29 -2.53 -13.29
C PRO A 50 37.76 -1.44 -14.26
N GLY A 51 37.68 -0.19 -13.78
CA GLY A 51 37.39 1.01 -14.60
C GLY A 51 38.63 1.67 -15.23
N PRO A 52 38.50 2.88 -15.82
CA PRO A 52 39.64 3.71 -16.24
C PRO A 52 39.80 5.01 -15.42
N SER A 53 41.05 5.43 -15.23
CA SER A 53 41.46 6.54 -14.36
C SER A 53 42.12 7.69 -15.13
N THR A 54 41.87 8.93 -14.70
CA THR A 54 42.70 10.15 -14.84
C THR A 54 42.35 11.05 -13.64
N GLY A 55 43.22 11.52 -12.74
CA GLY A 55 44.59 12.05 -12.90
C GLY A 55 44.51 13.53 -13.31
N THR A 56 45.06 14.54 -12.60
CA THR A 56 46.02 14.59 -11.47
C THR A 56 46.04 15.97 -10.76
N GLU A 57 46.24 15.96 -9.43
CA GLU A 57 47.12 16.84 -8.60
C GLU A 57 47.10 18.41 -8.58
N ARG A 58 46.78 18.92 -7.37
CA ARG A 58 47.50 19.90 -6.48
C ARG A 58 47.81 21.39 -6.81
N GLU A 59 47.58 22.17 -5.73
CA GLU A 59 48.27 23.38 -5.20
C GLU A 59 47.85 24.83 -5.57
N ARG A 60 47.39 25.54 -4.52
CA ARG A 60 47.84 26.88 -4.03
C ARG A 60 47.57 28.14 -4.90
N GLY A 61 46.69 29.03 -4.45
CA GLY A 61 46.62 30.41 -4.99
C GLY A 61 45.58 31.33 -4.34
N VAL A 62 46.00 32.54 -3.98
CA VAL A 62 45.25 33.61 -3.28
C VAL A 62 44.22 34.32 -4.19
N ALA A 63 43.07 34.66 -3.58
CA ALA A 63 42.04 35.66 -3.93
C ALA A 63 42.16 36.54 -5.20
N LYS A 64 41.06 36.63 -5.96
CA LYS A 64 40.26 37.87 -6.08
C LYS A 64 38.88 37.69 -6.77
N ASP A 65 37.88 38.32 -6.16
CA ASP A 65 36.77 39.14 -6.69
C ASP A 65 36.11 38.82 -8.06
N ASP A 66 34.79 38.65 -7.96
CA ASP A 66 33.69 39.14 -8.82
C ASP A 66 33.26 38.48 -10.16
N GLU A 67 31.92 38.34 -10.19
CA GLU A 67 30.93 38.25 -11.27
C GLU A 67 30.80 37.00 -12.18
N ASP A 68 29.61 36.40 -12.03
CA ASP A 68 28.66 36.02 -13.08
C ASP A 68 28.62 34.60 -13.70
N ILE A 69 27.44 33.99 -13.47
CA ILE A 69 26.60 33.17 -14.37
C ILE A 69 26.63 31.62 -14.25
N ASP A 70 25.41 31.11 -14.07
CA ASP A 70 24.81 29.80 -14.38
C ASP A 70 25.04 28.51 -13.54
N GLU A 71 23.93 28.13 -12.88
CA GLU A 71 23.19 26.86 -13.02
C GLU A 71 23.39 25.65 -12.05
N LEU A 72 22.22 25.13 -11.60
CA LEU A 72 21.93 23.81 -10.99
C LEU A 72 22.42 23.59 -9.53
N SER A 73 21.56 23.42 -8.51
CA SER A 73 20.67 22.26 -8.36
C SER A 73 19.71 22.37 -7.15
N THR A 74 18.48 21.85 -7.31
CA THR A 74 17.60 21.28 -6.25
C THR A 74 17.35 22.08 -4.95
N GLY A 75 16.56 23.15 -5.02
CA GLY A 75 15.88 23.72 -3.84
C GLY A 75 14.50 23.08 -3.60
N LEU A 76 14.40 22.13 -2.66
CA LEU A 76 13.14 21.53 -2.20
C LEU A 76 12.98 21.59 -0.66
N THR A 77 13.05 22.79 -0.09
CA THR A 77 12.58 23.07 1.28
C THR A 77 12.23 24.57 1.44
N PRO A 78 10.96 24.97 1.46
CA PRO A 78 10.58 26.30 1.89
C PRO A 78 10.62 26.39 3.43
N MET A 79 11.60 27.10 3.97
CA MET A 79 11.75 27.35 5.40
C MET A 79 10.71 28.39 5.87
N VAL A 80 9.57 27.93 6.41
CA VAL A 80 8.47 28.80 6.84
C VAL A 80 8.83 29.58 8.12
N LYS A 81 9.15 30.86 7.99
CA LYS A 81 9.19 31.80 9.11
C LYS A 81 7.77 32.19 9.49
N ARG A 82 7.36 31.93 10.74
CA ARG A 82 6.06 32.36 11.27
C ARG A 82 6.01 33.89 11.41
N THR A 83 5.22 34.56 10.59
CA THR A 83 4.73 35.91 10.85
C THR A 83 3.29 35.86 11.34
N SER A 84 3.04 36.42 12.53
CA SER A 84 1.68 36.66 13.02
C SER A 84 1.00 37.69 12.11
N ILE A 85 -0.16 37.35 11.54
CA ILE A 85 -1.01 38.28 10.80
C ILE A 85 -2.43 38.16 11.35
N GLN A 86 -2.99 39.31 11.71
CA GLN A 86 -4.34 39.44 12.27
C GLN A 86 -5.40 39.20 11.19
N SER A 87 -6.64 38.96 11.61
CA SER A 87 -7.75 38.58 10.74
C SER A 87 -8.16 39.69 9.76
N GLU A 88 -7.69 39.61 8.52
CA GLU A 88 -8.30 40.27 7.37
C GLU A 88 -8.76 39.22 6.34
N VAL A 89 -9.92 39.46 5.72
CA VAL A 89 -10.56 38.51 4.80
C VAL A 89 -9.85 38.56 3.44
N VAL A 90 -8.89 37.66 3.24
CA VAL A 90 -8.19 37.51 1.96
C VAL A 90 -9.15 36.85 0.95
N THR A 91 -9.67 37.66 0.02
CA THR A 91 -10.37 37.17 -1.16
C THR A 91 -9.35 36.67 -2.18
N PHE A 92 -9.16 35.35 -2.24
CA PHE A 92 -8.28 34.74 -3.24
C PHE A 92 -8.89 34.88 -4.64
N GLU A 93 -8.19 35.57 -5.55
CA GLU A 93 -8.56 35.52 -6.98
C GLU A 93 -8.49 34.08 -7.50
N PRO A 94 -9.38 33.68 -8.44
CA PRO A 94 -9.37 32.35 -9.03
C PRO A 94 -7.97 31.93 -9.51
N ILE A 95 -7.46 30.80 -8.99
CA ILE A 95 -6.09 30.29 -9.20
C ILE A 95 -5.66 30.28 -10.69
N ARG A 96 -6.62 30.20 -11.62
CA ARG A 96 -6.40 30.33 -13.08
C ARG A 96 -5.73 31.65 -13.51
N GLN A 97 -5.85 32.74 -12.74
CA GLN A 97 -5.15 34.01 -12.99
C GLN A 97 -3.70 33.97 -12.51
N ILE A 98 -3.44 33.33 -11.36
CA ILE A 98 -2.12 33.27 -10.69
C ILE A 98 -1.16 32.27 -11.38
N ILE A 99 -1.67 31.34 -12.20
CA ILE A 99 -0.83 30.43 -12.99
C ILE A 99 -0.19 31.18 -14.18
N ASP A 100 1.14 31.25 -14.21
CA ASP A 100 1.92 31.85 -15.30
C ASP A 100 1.60 31.27 -16.69
N GLU A 101 1.76 32.09 -17.73
CA GLU A 101 1.51 31.69 -19.13
C GLU A 101 2.41 30.54 -19.63
N ARG A 102 3.57 30.30 -19.01
CA ARG A 102 4.40 29.10 -19.30
C ARG A 102 3.75 27.84 -18.74
N SER A 103 3.20 27.92 -17.52
CA SER A 103 2.51 26.84 -16.84
C SER A 103 1.14 26.54 -17.47
N LYS A 104 0.35 27.56 -17.83
CA LYS A 104 -0.86 27.41 -18.66
C LYS A 104 -0.58 26.71 -19.99
N ARG A 105 0.53 27.06 -20.67
CA ARG A 105 0.94 26.39 -21.92
C ARG A 105 1.39 24.95 -21.72
N ARG A 106 2.08 24.61 -20.62
CA ARG A 106 2.34 23.20 -20.24
C ARG A 106 1.05 22.42 -19.95
N ILE A 107 0.13 22.98 -19.15
CA ILE A 107 -1.15 22.33 -18.80
C ILE A 107 -1.99 22.05 -20.07
N ARG A 108 -2.03 22.99 -21.02
CA ARG A 108 -2.69 22.80 -22.32
C ARG A 108 -1.99 21.76 -23.20
N ARG A 109 -0.65 21.85 -23.34
CA ARG A 109 0.14 20.97 -24.23
C ARG A 109 0.25 19.53 -23.71
N ASN A 110 0.22 19.33 -22.39
CA ASN A 110 0.25 18.01 -21.76
C ASN A 110 -1.15 17.40 -21.57
N GLY A 111 -2.23 18.04 -22.04
CA GLY A 111 -3.61 17.54 -21.89
C GLY A 111 -4.14 17.51 -20.45
N LEU A 112 -3.38 17.94 -19.44
CA LEU A 112 -3.70 17.75 -18.02
C LEU A 112 -5.08 18.31 -17.61
N SER A 113 -5.50 19.44 -18.21
CA SER A 113 -6.84 19.98 -17.95
C SER A 113 -7.98 19.20 -18.63
N ALA A 114 -7.70 18.44 -19.69
CA ALA A 114 -8.67 17.54 -20.32
C ALA A 114 -8.78 16.24 -19.50
N GLU A 115 -7.64 15.66 -19.08
CA GLU A 115 -7.60 14.51 -18.18
C GLU A 115 -8.28 14.80 -16.84
N MET A 116 -8.01 15.97 -16.23
CA MET A 116 -8.68 16.34 -14.98
C MET A 116 -10.19 16.55 -15.16
N ASN A 117 -10.63 17.16 -16.26
CA ASN A 117 -12.06 17.23 -16.58
C ASN A 117 -12.68 15.85 -16.85
N ALA A 118 -11.93 14.91 -17.46
CA ALA A 118 -12.37 13.54 -17.69
C ALA A 118 -12.54 12.79 -16.38
N ILE A 119 -11.55 12.83 -15.48
CA ILE A 119 -11.60 12.26 -14.13
C ILE A 119 -12.74 12.88 -13.31
N GLU A 120 -12.93 14.21 -13.38
CA GLU A 120 -14.08 14.88 -12.74
C GLU A 120 -15.43 14.46 -13.35
N SER A 121 -15.49 14.17 -14.64
CA SER A 121 -16.72 13.69 -15.29
C SER A 121 -17.03 12.23 -14.94
N GLU A 122 -15.99 11.39 -14.85
CA GLU A 122 -16.10 9.98 -14.48
C GLU A 122 -16.46 9.83 -13.00
N THR A 123 -15.83 10.59 -12.10
CA THR A 123 -16.21 10.63 -10.67
C THR A 123 -17.63 11.14 -10.48
N ARG A 124 -18.07 12.16 -11.25
CA ARG A 124 -19.47 12.61 -11.27
C ARG A 124 -20.42 11.55 -11.83
N GLN A 125 -20.01 10.76 -12.81
CA GLN A 125 -20.80 9.65 -13.35
C GLN A 125 -20.95 8.52 -12.33
N ARG A 126 -19.84 8.02 -11.76
CA ARG A 126 -19.86 7.01 -10.68
C ARG A 126 -20.70 7.47 -9.47
N ALA A 127 -20.63 8.75 -9.12
CA ALA A 127 -21.46 9.32 -8.06
C ALA A 127 -22.97 9.38 -8.42
N ARG A 128 -23.33 9.53 -9.70
CA ARG A 128 -24.72 9.43 -10.17
C ARG A 128 -25.20 7.98 -10.19
N GLU A 129 -24.37 7.05 -10.66
CA GLU A 129 -24.67 5.61 -10.67
C GLU A 129 -24.86 5.07 -9.25
N ALA A 130 -23.97 5.43 -8.32
CA ALA A 130 -24.12 5.09 -6.90
C ALA A 130 -25.39 5.69 -6.26
N ARG A 131 -25.74 6.94 -6.60
CA ARG A 131 -27.00 7.56 -6.14
C ARG A 131 -28.23 6.87 -6.72
N ALA A 132 -28.23 6.53 -8.01
CA ALA A 132 -29.32 5.82 -8.65
C ALA A 132 -29.52 4.42 -8.05
N GLU A 133 -28.44 3.72 -7.69
CA GLU A 133 -28.54 2.42 -7.01
C GLU A 133 -29.03 2.56 -5.55
N ILE A 134 -28.60 3.60 -4.82
CA ILE A 134 -29.16 3.92 -3.50
C ILE A 134 -30.65 4.28 -3.60
N GLU A 135 -31.06 5.05 -4.61
CA GLU A 135 -32.46 5.37 -4.88
C GLU A 135 -33.27 4.10 -5.20
N ARG A 136 -32.73 3.19 -6.04
CA ARG A 136 -33.31 1.88 -6.35
C ARG A 136 -33.50 1.02 -5.09
N LEU A 137 -32.45 0.83 -4.31
CA LEU A 137 -32.48 0.07 -3.05
C LEU A 137 -33.42 0.71 -2.03
N SER A 138 -33.49 2.04 -1.95
CA SER A 138 -34.42 2.74 -1.06
C SER A 138 -35.89 2.57 -1.49
N ALA A 139 -36.17 2.40 -2.79
CA ALA A 139 -37.50 2.15 -3.30
C ALA A 139 -37.91 0.68 -3.09
N GLU A 140 -36.95 -0.25 -3.24
CA GLU A 140 -37.13 -1.66 -2.92
C GLU A 140 -37.38 -1.89 -1.43
N LEU A 141 -36.61 -1.23 -0.55
CA LEU A 141 -36.87 -1.21 0.90
C LEU A 141 -38.25 -0.63 1.21
N ARG A 142 -38.60 0.54 0.67
CA ARG A 142 -39.95 1.12 0.89
C ARG A 142 -41.09 0.22 0.40
N ALA A 143 -40.90 -0.55 -0.67
CA ALA A 143 -41.88 -1.53 -1.12
C ALA A 143 -41.98 -2.72 -0.14
N LYS A 144 -40.85 -3.19 0.39
CA LYS A 144 -40.80 -4.23 1.43
C LYS A 144 -41.37 -3.76 2.77
N ASP A 145 -41.15 -2.51 3.17
CA ASP A 145 -41.73 -1.91 4.37
C ASP A 145 -43.26 -1.80 4.25
N LEU A 146 -43.78 -1.49 3.06
CA LEU A 146 -45.22 -1.51 2.77
C LEU A 146 -45.81 -2.93 2.80
N GLU A 147 -45.09 -3.92 2.30
CA GLU A 147 -45.47 -5.33 2.39
C GLU A 147 -45.49 -5.81 3.85
N ILE A 148 -44.45 -5.48 4.64
CA ILE A 148 -44.39 -5.75 6.08
C ILE A 148 -45.56 -5.07 6.81
N TYR A 149 -45.87 -3.81 6.51
CA TYR A 149 -47.00 -3.11 7.10
C TYR A 149 -48.36 -3.75 6.74
N GLN A 150 -48.53 -4.22 5.50
CA GLN A 150 -49.72 -4.97 5.09
C GLN A 150 -49.83 -6.31 5.80
N LEU A 151 -48.73 -7.06 5.91
CA LEU A 151 -48.69 -8.34 6.64
C LEU A 151 -48.94 -8.14 8.13
N GLN A 152 -48.34 -7.13 8.77
CA GLN A 152 -48.60 -6.79 10.17
C GLN A 152 -50.07 -6.44 10.40
N ASN A 153 -50.69 -5.63 9.55
CA ASN A 153 -52.12 -5.34 9.66
C ASN A 153 -53.00 -6.57 9.43
N ALA A 154 -52.64 -7.45 8.48
CA ALA A 154 -53.35 -8.70 8.25
C ALA A 154 -53.24 -9.65 9.45
N THR A 155 -52.04 -9.81 10.02
CA THR A 155 -51.81 -10.57 11.25
C THR A 155 -52.56 -9.97 12.43
N ILE A 156 -52.53 -8.65 12.64
CA ILE A 156 -53.29 -8.00 13.72
C ILE A 156 -54.79 -8.27 13.56
N ILE A 157 -55.36 -8.17 12.35
CA ILE A 157 -56.79 -8.46 12.12
C ILE A 157 -57.11 -9.92 12.41
N VAL A 158 -56.33 -10.86 11.85
CA VAL A 158 -56.51 -12.31 12.07
C VAL A 158 -56.35 -12.69 13.54
N ASP A 159 -55.38 -12.12 14.23
CA ASP A 159 -55.16 -12.34 15.66
C ASP A 159 -56.29 -11.70 16.48
N THR A 160 -56.82 -10.53 16.14
CA THR A 160 -57.99 -9.95 16.82
C THR A 160 -59.26 -10.78 16.62
N ASP A 161 -59.51 -11.26 15.39
CA ASP A 161 -60.66 -12.12 15.11
C ASP A 161 -60.50 -13.46 15.85
N ARG A 162 -59.28 -14.01 15.90
CA ARG A 162 -58.98 -15.26 16.60
C ARG A 162 -59.06 -15.12 18.12
N ILE A 163 -58.57 -14.02 18.68
CA ILE A 163 -58.71 -13.69 20.10
C ILE A 163 -60.20 -13.54 20.43
N TRP A 164 -60.98 -12.85 19.60
CA TRP A 164 -62.41 -12.68 19.83
C TRP A 164 -63.21 -14.00 19.71
N GLU A 165 -62.84 -14.88 18.78
CA GLU A 165 -63.35 -16.26 18.73
C GLU A 165 -63.01 -17.06 19.98
N LEU A 166 -61.79 -16.96 20.49
CA LEU A 166 -61.34 -17.65 21.69
C LEU A 166 -62.00 -17.07 22.95
N GLU A 167 -62.16 -15.75 23.06
CA GLU A 167 -62.93 -15.08 24.11
C GLU A 167 -64.38 -15.53 24.10
N ARG A 168 -65.01 -15.65 22.91
CA ARG A 168 -66.37 -16.18 22.80
C ARG A 168 -66.44 -17.65 23.20
N GLN A 169 -65.51 -18.49 22.75
CA GLN A 169 -65.44 -19.90 23.17
C GLN A 169 -65.21 -20.04 24.68
N VAL A 170 -64.38 -19.19 25.28
CA VAL A 170 -64.17 -19.15 26.73
C VAL A 170 -65.44 -18.70 27.46
N ALA A 171 -66.17 -17.70 26.94
CA ALA A 171 -67.45 -17.26 27.51
C ALA A 171 -68.54 -18.35 27.38
N ASP A 172 -68.63 -19.01 26.23
CA ASP A 172 -69.54 -20.13 25.97
C ASP A 172 -69.22 -21.31 26.91
N LEU A 173 -67.94 -21.69 27.03
CA LEU A 173 -67.48 -22.74 27.96
C LEU A 173 -67.67 -22.36 29.43
N GLN A 174 -67.49 -21.09 29.82
CA GLN A 174 -67.81 -20.61 31.16
C GLN A 174 -69.32 -20.63 31.43
N GLY A 175 -70.15 -20.34 30.42
CA GLY A 175 -71.60 -20.51 30.46
C GLY A 175 -71.98 -21.97 30.69
N GLU A 176 -71.47 -22.88 29.87
CA GLU A 176 -71.64 -24.33 30.04
C GLU A 176 -71.15 -24.81 31.41
N LEU A 177 -70.01 -24.32 31.90
CA LEU A 177 -69.49 -24.71 33.22
C LEU A 177 -70.36 -24.16 34.35
N ALA A 178 -70.94 -22.96 34.20
CA ALA A 178 -71.88 -22.39 35.14
C ALA A 178 -73.23 -23.11 35.13
N GLU A 179 -73.72 -23.54 33.97
CA GLU A 179 -74.92 -24.38 33.85
C GLU A 179 -74.68 -25.79 34.40
N ARG A 180 -73.56 -26.45 34.06
CA ARG A 180 -73.14 -27.72 34.66
C ARG A 180 -72.91 -27.60 36.17
N SER A 181 -72.41 -26.46 36.67
CA SER A 181 -72.28 -26.20 38.10
C SER A 181 -73.64 -25.99 38.77
N ARG A 182 -74.63 -25.40 38.07
CA ARG A 182 -76.01 -25.28 38.55
C ARG A 182 -76.72 -26.63 38.59
N THR A 183 -76.64 -27.46 37.54
CA THR A 183 -77.20 -28.81 37.55
C THR A 183 -76.49 -29.69 38.58
N GLN A 184 -75.15 -29.63 38.67
CA GLN A 184 -74.39 -30.34 39.71
C GLN A 184 -74.70 -29.84 41.14
N LYS A 185 -75.13 -28.59 41.33
CA LYS A 185 -75.67 -28.11 42.62
C LYS A 185 -77.09 -28.60 42.88
N GLN A 186 -77.91 -28.73 41.84
CA GLN A 186 -79.25 -29.32 41.92
C GLN A 186 -79.16 -30.80 42.36
N ASP A 187 -78.28 -31.59 41.72
CA ASP A 187 -78.06 -33.00 42.01
C ASP A 187 -77.32 -33.26 43.34
N ARG A 188 -76.53 -32.28 43.83
CA ARG A 188 -75.82 -32.38 45.11
C ARG A 188 -76.69 -32.17 46.36
N HIS A 189 -77.94 -31.74 46.22
CA HIS A 189 -78.80 -31.51 47.38
C HIS A 189 -79.41 -32.78 48.00
N ASP A 190 -79.29 -33.94 47.33
CA ASP A 190 -79.77 -35.25 47.83
C ASP A 190 -78.65 -36.27 48.16
N ALA A 191 -77.38 -35.90 48.01
CA ALA A 191 -76.23 -36.79 48.25
C ALA A 191 -75.16 -36.16 49.17
N THR A 192 -75.46 -36.19 50.47
CA THR A 192 -74.58 -36.07 51.65
C THR A 192 -73.07 -35.82 51.44
N ALA A 193 -72.62 -34.67 51.94
CA ALA A 193 -71.44 -34.50 52.80
C ALA A 193 -70.29 -35.54 52.74
N ALA A 194 -69.30 -35.31 51.86
CA ALA A 194 -67.89 -35.62 52.10
C ALA A 194 -66.99 -34.80 51.14
N GLY A 195 -66.04 -34.04 51.68
CA GLY A 195 -65.00 -33.40 50.86
C GLY A 195 -63.90 -34.41 50.56
N PHE A 196 -63.84 -34.93 49.34
CA PHE A 196 -62.76 -35.82 48.89
C PHE A 196 -61.65 -35.03 48.20
N GLU A 197 -60.57 -34.78 48.95
CA GLU A 197 -59.38 -34.07 48.50
C GLU A 197 -58.34 -35.06 47.94
N TRP A 198 -58.27 -35.14 46.60
CA TRP A 198 -57.45 -36.13 45.89
C TRP A 198 -55.93 -35.98 46.14
N THR A 199 -55.49 -34.81 46.60
CA THR A 199 -54.09 -34.42 46.80
C THR A 199 -53.37 -35.24 47.89
N VAL A 200 -54.11 -35.90 48.79
CA VAL A 200 -53.53 -36.66 49.92
C VAL A 200 -53.08 -38.08 49.51
N MET A 201 -53.70 -38.69 48.49
CA MET A 201 -53.41 -40.07 48.07
C MET A 201 -52.16 -40.21 47.19
N ALA A 202 -51.58 -39.09 46.72
CA ALA A 202 -50.42 -39.06 45.82
C ALA A 202 -49.06 -38.87 46.55
N ARG A 203 -49.03 -38.86 47.88
CA ARG A 203 -47.79 -38.77 48.67
C ARG A 203 -47.21 -40.15 48.97
N ASP A 204 -45.96 -40.37 48.55
CA ASP A 204 -45.18 -41.57 48.84
C ASP A 204 -44.91 -41.72 50.35
N PRO A 205 -45.32 -42.82 51.01
CA PRO A 205 -45.08 -43.05 52.44
C PRO A 205 -43.63 -43.34 52.84
N PHE A 206 -42.69 -43.53 51.89
CA PHE A 206 -41.35 -44.07 52.16
C PHE A 206 -40.18 -43.11 51.96
N ASN A 207 -40.42 -41.83 51.66
CA ASN A 207 -39.34 -40.84 51.57
C ASN A 207 -39.05 -40.21 52.96
N PRO A 208 -37.86 -40.41 53.56
CA PRO A 208 -37.60 -40.06 54.96
C PRO A 208 -36.91 -38.70 55.17
N ASP A 209 -36.70 -37.90 54.12
CA ASP A 209 -36.15 -36.55 54.22
C ASP A 209 -37.23 -35.46 54.08
N TYR A 210 -36.99 -34.31 54.73
CA TYR A 210 -37.93 -33.19 54.95
C TYR A 210 -39.05 -33.42 55.99
N SER A 211 -38.61 -33.71 57.21
CA SER A 211 -39.21 -33.11 58.42
C SER A 211 -38.53 -31.77 58.71
N SER A 212 -39.31 -30.75 59.12
CA SER A 212 -38.90 -29.39 59.51
C SER A 212 -38.57 -28.39 58.37
N VAL A 213 -39.45 -27.40 58.17
CA VAL A 213 -39.34 -26.06 58.76
C VAL A 213 -40.74 -25.42 58.77
N ALA A 214 -41.02 -24.59 59.79
CA ALA A 214 -42.22 -23.76 59.88
C ALA A 214 -41.81 -22.30 60.07
N GLY A 215 -42.58 -21.37 59.48
CA GLY A 215 -42.20 -19.97 59.30
C GLY A 215 -41.34 -19.78 58.04
N GLY A 216 -41.40 -18.65 57.34
CA GLY A 216 -42.19 -17.44 57.59
C GLY A 216 -41.42 -16.21 57.12
N GLU A 217 -42.16 -15.23 56.58
CA GLU A 217 -41.68 -13.91 56.16
C GLU A 217 -40.84 -13.86 54.87
N ASP A 218 -40.93 -12.68 54.25
CA ASP A 218 -40.55 -12.28 52.90
C ASP A 218 -39.03 -12.19 52.71
N GLU A 219 -38.54 -12.41 51.48
CA GLU A 219 -37.40 -11.68 50.91
C GLU A 219 -37.32 -11.91 49.38
N ASP A 220 -37.29 -10.81 48.61
CA ASP A 220 -36.96 -10.82 47.18
C ASP A 220 -35.43 -10.77 47.01
N GLU A 221 -34.81 -11.73 46.31
CA GLU A 221 -33.47 -11.53 45.75
C GLU A 221 -33.21 -12.44 44.53
N ASP A 222 -32.51 -11.91 43.53
CA ASP A 222 -32.21 -12.54 42.24
C ASP A 222 -31.07 -13.59 42.35
N ASP A 223 -31.08 -14.63 41.50
CA ASP A 223 -29.98 -14.89 40.54
C ASP A 223 -30.18 -16.18 39.70
N ASP A 224 -29.67 -16.14 38.46
CA ASP A 224 -29.58 -17.26 37.51
C ASP A 224 -28.79 -18.47 38.05
N TYR A 225 -29.28 -19.71 37.90
CA TYR A 225 -28.43 -20.87 37.56
C TYR A 225 -29.15 -21.96 36.74
N GLU A 226 -28.78 -22.01 35.47
CA GLU A 226 -28.70 -23.14 34.54
C GLU A 226 -28.85 -24.58 35.13
N GLU A 227 -29.99 -25.26 34.88
CA GLU A 227 -30.16 -26.68 35.23
C GLU A 227 -29.95 -27.61 34.01
N ALA A 228 -28.72 -28.07 33.85
CA ALA A 228 -28.34 -29.10 32.88
C ALA A 228 -28.80 -30.49 33.35
N PHE A 229 -30.05 -30.85 33.06
CA PHE A 229 -30.60 -32.15 33.42
C PHE A 229 -30.15 -33.29 32.49
N GLY A 230 -29.45 -34.28 33.04
CA GLY A 230 -29.46 -35.64 32.48
C GLY A 230 -28.11 -36.32 32.21
N ASP A 231 -27.24 -36.46 33.21
CA ASP A 231 -26.10 -37.38 33.11
C ASP A 231 -25.73 -38.04 34.47
N THR A 232 -26.32 -39.20 34.78
CA THR A 232 -25.72 -40.24 35.67
C THR A 232 -26.41 -41.60 35.50
N THR A 233 -25.89 -42.39 34.56
CA THR A 233 -25.49 -43.80 34.70
C THR A 233 -26.16 -44.78 35.70
N MET A 234 -26.50 -45.97 35.14
CA MET A 234 -26.19 -47.33 35.66
C MET A 234 -27.08 -47.95 36.76
N ALA A 235 -27.88 -48.95 36.37
CA ALA A 235 -27.71 -50.35 36.82
C ALA A 235 -28.59 -51.37 36.04
N ASP A 236 -27.92 -52.36 35.46
CA ASP A 236 -28.20 -53.81 35.50
C ASP A 236 -29.64 -54.36 35.42
N LEU A 237 -29.91 -55.19 34.40
CA LEU A 237 -30.88 -56.31 34.42
C LEU A 237 -30.76 -57.16 33.13
N GLN A 238 -29.88 -58.17 33.13
CA GLN A 238 -29.86 -59.25 32.11
C GLN A 238 -29.88 -60.63 32.77
N CYS A 239 -30.89 -61.45 32.46
CA CYS A 239 -30.93 -62.86 32.85
C CYS A 239 -31.70 -63.76 31.85
N SER A 240 -30.95 -64.50 31.02
CA SER A 240 -31.07 -65.95 30.72
C SER A 240 -32.46 -66.59 30.48
N THR A 241 -32.74 -67.26 29.34
CA THR A 241 -32.37 -68.67 28.99
C THR A 241 -33.13 -69.12 27.68
N PRO A 242 -33.04 -70.37 27.13
CA PRO A 242 -31.88 -71.07 26.57
C PRO A 242 -32.13 -71.87 25.24
N SER A 243 -31.06 -72.41 24.58
CA SER A 243 -31.04 -73.68 23.76
C SER A 243 -31.83 -73.73 22.41
N ARG A 244 -31.40 -74.35 21.28
CA ARG A 244 -30.30 -75.31 20.96
C ARG A 244 -29.89 -75.30 19.45
N VAL A 245 -28.58 -75.18 19.18
CA VAL A 245 -27.71 -75.98 18.27
C VAL A 245 -28.19 -76.46 16.84
N ARG A 246 -27.56 -75.87 15.79
CA ARG A 246 -27.04 -76.43 14.49
C ARG A 246 -28.03 -77.16 13.51
N ALA A 247 -27.81 -77.24 12.18
CA ALA A 247 -26.60 -77.05 11.36
C ALA A 247 -26.85 -76.64 9.87
N SER A 248 -25.88 -75.90 9.29
CA SER A 248 -25.29 -76.02 7.93
C SER A 248 -26.09 -76.03 6.60
N PHE A 249 -25.83 -74.99 5.79
CA PHE A 249 -25.48 -74.99 4.33
C PHE A 249 -26.57 -75.21 3.24
N PRO A 250 -26.35 -74.75 1.97
CA PRO A 250 -27.41 -74.07 1.21
C PRO A 250 -27.66 -74.53 -0.24
N SER A 251 -28.94 -74.73 -0.60
CA SER A 251 -29.49 -74.69 -1.98
C SER A 251 -28.97 -75.78 -2.99
N PRO A 252 -29.40 -75.80 -4.27
CA PRO A 252 -30.43 -76.71 -4.82
C PRO A 252 -29.78 -77.72 -5.84
N PRO A 253 -30.43 -78.40 -6.86
CA PRO A 253 -31.79 -78.23 -7.43
C PRO A 253 -32.53 -79.49 -8.02
N LEU A 254 -33.65 -79.20 -8.72
CA LEU A 254 -34.33 -79.94 -9.82
C LEU A 254 -35.44 -80.99 -9.53
N THR A 255 -36.64 -80.67 -10.02
CA THR A 255 -37.56 -81.61 -10.71
C THR A 255 -38.11 -80.95 -11.99
N SER A 256 -38.36 -81.75 -13.03
CA SER A 256 -38.50 -81.35 -14.45
C SER A 256 -39.95 -81.00 -14.88
N PRO A 257 -40.21 -80.63 -16.16
CA PRO A 257 -40.52 -81.66 -17.17
C PRO A 257 -40.15 -81.39 -18.65
N ALA A 258 -40.36 -82.43 -19.48
CA ALA A 258 -40.64 -82.45 -20.94
C ALA A 258 -39.55 -82.98 -21.94
N LEU A 259 -40.01 -84.02 -22.66
CA LEU A 259 -39.52 -84.82 -23.81
C LEU A 259 -39.25 -84.01 -25.12
N PRO A 260 -38.92 -84.61 -26.31
CA PRO A 260 -38.69 -86.02 -26.70
C PRO A 260 -37.41 -86.30 -27.56
N GLY A 261 -37.11 -87.58 -27.89
CA GLY A 261 -36.23 -87.92 -29.03
C GLY A 261 -35.69 -89.37 -29.12
N THR A 262 -36.26 -90.18 -30.03
CA THR A 262 -35.66 -91.42 -30.62
C THR A 262 -35.11 -91.07 -32.03
N PRO A 263 -34.20 -91.83 -32.71
CA PRO A 263 -34.17 -93.30 -32.80
C PRO A 263 -32.80 -94.01 -33.02
N CYS A 264 -32.86 -95.33 -33.29
CA CYS A 264 -31.81 -96.24 -33.85
C CYS A 264 -30.66 -96.64 -32.89
N ARG A 265 -30.16 -97.90 -32.88
CA ARG A 265 -30.24 -99.01 -33.87
C ARG A 265 -29.89 -100.39 -33.24
N ARG A 266 -30.61 -101.47 -33.65
CA ARG A 266 -30.24 -102.93 -33.58
C ARG A 266 -30.11 -103.52 -32.16
N PHE A 267 -30.53 -104.75 -31.83
CA PHE A 267 -30.69 -106.00 -32.62
C PHE A 267 -31.96 -106.80 -32.21
N THR A 268 -32.41 -107.68 -33.10
CA THR A 268 -33.41 -108.76 -32.94
C THR A 268 -33.03 -109.90 -33.93
N PRO A 269 -33.71 -111.06 -33.99
CA PRO A 269 -34.14 -111.99 -32.94
C PRO A 269 -33.54 -113.42 -33.18
N PRO A 270 -34.28 -114.49 -33.57
CA PRO A 270 -35.08 -115.45 -32.79
C PRO A 270 -34.51 -116.91 -32.79
N THR A 271 -35.24 -117.88 -32.21
CA THR A 271 -35.19 -119.30 -32.64
C THR A 271 -35.97 -119.49 -33.96
N PRO A 272 -35.62 -120.41 -34.89
CA PRO A 272 -36.22 -121.75 -34.89
C PRO A 272 -35.39 -122.87 -35.61
N GLN A 273 -36.04 -123.75 -36.39
CA GLN A 273 -35.69 -125.16 -36.64
C GLN A 273 -34.95 -125.52 -37.95
N SER A 274 -34.53 -126.79 -37.96
CA SER A 274 -33.86 -127.62 -38.97
C SER A 274 -34.58 -127.95 -40.29
N HIS A 275 -33.79 -128.17 -41.35
CA HIS A 275 -33.98 -129.24 -42.36
C HIS A 275 -32.71 -130.12 -42.33
N ALA A 276 -32.80 -131.44 -42.11
CA ALA A 276 -33.35 -132.52 -42.95
C ALA A 276 -32.32 -133.04 -43.98
N GLY A 277 -32.18 -134.37 -44.04
CA GLY A 277 -30.98 -135.05 -44.54
C GLY A 277 -30.65 -134.81 -46.02
N VAL A 278 -29.35 -134.79 -46.30
CA VAL A 278 -28.65 -134.84 -47.62
C VAL A 278 -29.57 -134.63 -48.83
N GLN A 279 -30.05 -133.38 -48.94
CA GLN A 279 -31.04 -132.90 -49.91
C GLN A 279 -32.39 -133.66 -49.98
N VAL A 280 -33.38 -133.01 -49.35
CA VAL A 280 -34.82 -132.98 -49.74
C VAL A 280 -35.62 -134.27 -49.49
N TYR A 281 -36.43 -134.26 -48.41
CA TYR A 281 -37.88 -134.59 -48.34
C TYR A 281 -38.31 -135.14 -46.96
N PHE A 282 -39.57 -134.90 -46.57
CA PHE A 282 -40.16 -135.25 -45.26
C PHE A 282 -40.57 -136.73 -45.15
N PRO A 283 -40.47 -137.31 -43.93
CA PRO A 283 -41.66 -137.92 -43.32
C PRO A 283 -42.22 -137.13 -42.13
N ASP A 284 -43.51 -137.27 -41.90
CA ASP A 284 -44.34 -136.37 -41.11
C ASP A 284 -44.13 -136.50 -39.58
N ILE A 285 -43.80 -135.38 -38.93
CA ILE A 285 -43.64 -135.32 -37.46
C ILE A 285 -45.00 -135.48 -36.76
N ALA A 286 -46.10 -135.15 -37.44
CA ALA A 286 -47.45 -135.24 -36.87
C ALA A 286 -47.79 -136.63 -36.32
N SER A 287 -47.35 -137.73 -36.97
CA SER A 287 -47.69 -139.08 -36.49
C SER A 287 -46.91 -139.50 -35.24
N LYS A 288 -45.68 -139.01 -35.06
CA LYS A 288 -44.87 -139.27 -33.86
C LYS A 288 -45.31 -138.45 -32.67
N GLY A 289 -45.73 -137.20 -32.91
CA GLY A 289 -46.50 -136.43 -31.94
C GLY A 289 -47.67 -137.26 -31.45
N LEU A 290 -48.58 -137.67 -32.34
CA LEU A 290 -49.79 -138.43 -32.00
C LEU A 290 -49.55 -139.74 -31.21
N GLU A 291 -48.43 -140.44 -31.40
CA GLU A 291 -48.12 -141.68 -30.67
C GLU A 291 -47.44 -141.45 -29.31
N GLU A 292 -46.49 -140.51 -29.21
CA GLU A 292 -45.91 -140.09 -27.93
C GLU A 292 -46.98 -139.42 -27.06
N GLU A 293 -47.85 -138.63 -27.68
CA GLU A 293 -49.07 -138.08 -27.10
C GLU A 293 -50.02 -139.18 -26.62
N LEU A 294 -50.22 -140.28 -27.39
CA LEU A 294 -51.07 -141.41 -26.96
C LEU A 294 -50.48 -142.25 -25.81
N ALA A 295 -49.16 -142.38 -25.73
CA ALA A 295 -48.49 -143.09 -24.65
C ALA A 295 -48.45 -142.26 -23.36
N SER A 296 -48.10 -140.97 -23.50
CA SER A 296 -48.27 -139.95 -22.45
C SER A 296 -49.72 -139.95 -21.94
N MET A 297 -50.70 -139.82 -22.84
CA MET A 297 -52.13 -139.87 -22.51
C MET A 297 -52.50 -141.09 -21.65
N LYS A 298 -51.95 -142.28 -21.91
CA LYS A 298 -52.32 -143.50 -21.17
C LYS A 298 -51.66 -143.61 -19.79
N THR A 299 -50.41 -143.19 -19.65
CA THR A 299 -49.80 -143.09 -18.30
C THR A 299 -50.51 -142.04 -17.47
N GLU A 300 -50.95 -140.94 -18.09
CA GLU A 300 -51.80 -139.96 -17.45
C GLU A 300 -53.19 -140.53 -17.12
N MET A 301 -53.84 -141.29 -18.01
CA MET A 301 -55.13 -141.96 -17.73
C MET A 301 -55.10 -142.90 -16.51
N ALA A 302 -53.99 -143.61 -16.28
CA ALA A 302 -53.86 -144.51 -15.12
C ALA A 302 -53.67 -143.74 -13.80
N LYS A 303 -52.89 -142.65 -13.81
CA LYS A 303 -52.81 -141.69 -12.69
C LYS A 303 -54.18 -141.09 -12.39
N LEU A 304 -54.90 -140.71 -13.45
CA LEU A 304 -56.28 -140.21 -13.42
C LEU A 304 -57.27 -141.18 -12.74
N ASN A 305 -57.09 -142.50 -12.86
CA ASN A 305 -58.01 -143.46 -12.24
C ASN A 305 -57.77 -143.66 -10.73
N ASN A 306 -56.51 -143.79 -10.29
CA ASN A 306 -56.20 -143.93 -8.86
C ASN A 306 -56.65 -142.71 -8.03
N THR A 307 -56.54 -141.51 -8.61
CA THR A 307 -57.10 -140.30 -7.99
C THR A 307 -58.63 -140.34 -7.92
N LEU A 308 -59.29 -140.95 -8.91
CA LEU A 308 -60.74 -141.01 -9.02
C LEU A 308 -61.38 -141.97 -7.99
N GLU A 309 -60.64 -142.99 -7.53
CA GLU A 309 -61.08 -143.92 -6.48
C GLU A 309 -61.05 -143.31 -5.06
N SER A 310 -60.09 -142.45 -4.73
CA SER A 310 -60.08 -141.76 -3.42
C SER A 310 -61.20 -140.72 -3.33
N TYR A 311 -61.56 -140.09 -4.45
CA TYR A 311 -62.76 -139.26 -4.61
C TYR A 311 -64.10 -140.03 -4.52
N ARG A 312 -64.11 -141.34 -4.28
CA ARG A 312 -65.34 -142.15 -4.17
C ARG A 312 -65.70 -142.64 -2.76
N GLY A 313 -64.75 -142.69 -1.83
CA GLY A 313 -64.95 -143.38 -0.55
C GLY A 313 -65.41 -142.54 0.63
N LEU A 314 -65.00 -141.26 0.68
CA LEU A 314 -65.13 -140.42 1.88
C LEU A 314 -65.37 -138.91 1.61
N THR A 315 -65.93 -138.40 0.50
CA THR A 315 -67.10 -138.84 -0.28
C THR A 315 -68.14 -139.59 0.51
N THR A 316 -69.40 -139.23 0.33
CA THR A 316 -70.49 -139.97 0.94
C THR A 316 -70.51 -139.82 2.47
N ARG A 317 -71.56 -139.11 2.89
CA ARG A 317 -72.27 -139.29 4.15
C ARG A 317 -71.73 -138.51 5.34
N LEU A 318 -70.42 -138.53 5.64
CA LEU A 318 -69.89 -137.81 6.82
C LEU A 318 -69.87 -136.30 6.60
N ASN A 319 -69.12 -135.85 5.59
CA ASN A 319 -69.13 -134.45 5.20
C ASN A 319 -70.53 -134.05 4.70
N ASP A 320 -71.14 -134.82 3.80
CA ASP A 320 -72.48 -134.51 3.28
C ASP A 320 -73.48 -134.25 4.42
N ARG A 321 -73.75 -135.20 5.33
CA ARG A 321 -74.84 -134.97 6.31
C ARG A 321 -74.53 -133.98 7.41
N LEU A 322 -73.29 -133.92 7.90
CA LEU A 322 -72.93 -133.12 9.07
C LEU A 322 -72.41 -131.73 8.68
N LEU A 323 -71.82 -131.59 7.48
CA LEU A 323 -71.58 -130.29 6.88
C LEU A 323 -72.83 -129.78 6.18
N GLU A 324 -73.51 -130.47 5.24
CA GLU A 324 -74.66 -129.87 4.54
C GLU A 324 -75.74 -129.38 5.51
N SER A 325 -76.16 -130.15 6.52
CA SER A 325 -77.19 -129.65 7.46
C SER A 325 -76.72 -128.45 8.29
N ARG A 326 -75.48 -128.48 8.81
CA ARG A 326 -74.92 -127.41 9.64
C ARG A 326 -74.53 -126.18 8.81
N VAL A 327 -74.05 -126.40 7.59
CA VAL A 327 -73.70 -125.39 6.59
C VAL A 327 -74.96 -124.82 5.97
N ASP A 328 -76.06 -125.55 5.80
CA ASP A 328 -77.35 -125.01 5.36
C ASP A 328 -78.01 -124.21 6.47
N GLU A 329 -77.98 -124.66 7.74
CA GLU A 329 -78.41 -123.82 8.87
C GLU A 329 -77.54 -122.58 9.03
N LEU A 330 -76.22 -122.70 8.89
CA LEU A 330 -75.31 -121.56 8.96
C LEU A 330 -75.43 -120.65 7.75
N LEU A 331 -75.52 -121.15 6.52
CA LEU A 331 -75.70 -120.37 5.29
C LEU A 331 -77.08 -119.73 5.27
N ARG A 332 -78.12 -120.38 5.80
CA ARG A 332 -79.43 -119.76 5.97
C ARG A 332 -79.38 -118.68 7.04
N ALA A 333 -78.79 -118.93 8.20
CA ALA A 333 -78.62 -117.91 9.24
C ALA A 333 -77.67 -116.77 8.80
N PHE A 334 -76.65 -117.03 8.00
CA PHE A 334 -75.77 -116.03 7.40
C PHE A 334 -76.47 -115.32 6.25
N SER A 335 -77.32 -115.97 5.45
CA SER A 335 -78.13 -115.34 4.41
C SER A 335 -79.20 -114.44 5.02
N ASP A 336 -79.87 -114.88 6.08
CA ASP A 336 -80.87 -114.10 6.80
C ASP A 336 -80.20 -112.89 7.51
N ARG A 337 -79.01 -113.09 8.10
CA ARG A 337 -78.21 -112.00 8.68
C ARG A 337 -77.60 -111.07 7.63
N THR A 338 -77.17 -111.56 6.48
CA THR A 338 -76.63 -110.72 5.40
C THR A 338 -77.76 -110.00 4.66
N ALA A 339 -78.94 -110.60 4.50
CA ALA A 339 -80.14 -109.92 4.04
C ALA A 339 -80.52 -108.79 5.02
N ALA A 340 -80.56 -109.06 6.33
CA ALA A 340 -80.78 -108.02 7.34
C ALA A 340 -79.67 -106.95 7.34
N LEU A 341 -78.40 -107.32 7.15
CA LEU A 341 -77.30 -106.35 7.04
C LEU A 341 -77.35 -105.55 5.73
N LEU A 342 -77.84 -106.10 4.63
CA LEU A 342 -78.06 -105.38 3.37
C LEU A 342 -79.28 -104.46 3.48
N GLU A 343 -80.35 -104.88 4.17
CA GLU A 343 -81.49 -104.03 4.50
C GLU A 343 -81.04 -102.85 5.38
N ILE A 344 -80.28 -103.12 6.44
CA ILE A 344 -79.64 -102.10 7.29
C ILE A 344 -78.70 -101.20 6.47
N THR A 345 -77.84 -101.75 5.61
CA THR A 345 -76.94 -100.97 4.74
C THR A 345 -77.71 -100.09 3.76
N SER A 346 -78.83 -100.58 3.21
CA SER A 346 -79.69 -99.82 2.29
C SER A 346 -80.47 -98.70 2.99
N SER A 347 -80.93 -98.95 4.22
CA SER A 347 -81.58 -97.91 5.04
C SER A 347 -80.58 -96.86 5.56
N LEU A 348 -79.32 -97.26 5.82
CA LEU A 348 -78.22 -96.36 6.16
C LEU A 348 -77.76 -95.53 4.95
N SER A 349 -77.65 -96.11 3.75
CA SER A 349 -77.22 -95.37 2.56
C SER A 349 -78.29 -94.38 2.07
N GLN A 350 -79.58 -94.67 2.32
CA GLN A 350 -80.67 -93.71 2.11
C GLN A 350 -80.56 -92.44 2.98
N LEU A 351 -79.77 -92.45 4.07
CA LEU A 351 -79.51 -91.25 4.88
C LEU A 351 -78.51 -90.28 4.23
N GLY A 352 -77.86 -90.66 3.12
CA GLY A 352 -77.02 -89.76 2.31
C GLY A 352 -75.60 -89.53 2.83
N PHE A 353 -75.13 -90.30 3.81
CA PHE A 353 -73.76 -90.23 4.32
C PHE A 353 -72.80 -91.10 3.48
N PRO A 354 -71.57 -90.64 3.18
CA PRO A 354 -70.65 -91.39 2.34
C PRO A 354 -70.08 -92.62 3.06
N GLY A 355 -70.15 -93.77 2.42
CA GLY A 355 -69.58 -95.05 2.87
C GLY A 355 -70.14 -96.22 2.05
N ASP A 356 -69.29 -97.21 1.74
CA ASP A 356 -69.66 -98.34 0.87
C ASP A 356 -70.39 -99.47 1.61
N ASP A 357 -70.22 -99.57 2.94
CA ASP A 357 -70.89 -100.53 3.81
C ASP A 357 -71.47 -99.85 5.06
N ALA A 358 -72.36 -100.54 5.80
CA ALA A 358 -72.99 -100.00 7.00
C ALA A 358 -71.97 -99.50 8.05
N ALA A 359 -70.80 -100.13 8.16
CA ALA A 359 -69.76 -99.73 9.09
C ALA A 359 -69.07 -98.42 8.67
N ALA A 360 -68.71 -98.26 7.39
CA ALA A 360 -68.22 -97.01 6.82
C ALA A 360 -69.26 -95.89 6.96
N ILE A 361 -70.54 -96.18 6.70
CA ILE A 361 -71.61 -95.18 6.84
C ILE A 361 -71.77 -94.77 8.31
N ILE A 362 -71.75 -95.70 9.28
CA ILE A 362 -71.86 -95.37 10.73
C ILE A 362 -70.61 -94.63 11.25
N THR A 363 -69.41 -94.98 10.77
CA THR A 363 -68.17 -94.27 11.13
C THR A 363 -68.10 -92.87 10.51
N SER A 364 -68.55 -92.73 9.27
CA SER A 364 -68.76 -91.45 8.57
C SER A 364 -69.81 -90.57 9.28
N LEU A 365 -70.95 -91.15 9.66
CA LEU A 365 -72.02 -90.51 10.42
C LEU A 365 -71.54 -90.03 11.79
N SER A 366 -70.82 -90.86 12.54
CA SER A 366 -70.31 -90.52 13.86
C SER A 366 -69.13 -89.54 13.81
N ALA A 367 -68.27 -89.62 12.79
CA ALA A 367 -67.25 -88.60 12.52
C ALA A 367 -67.89 -87.27 12.11
N GLY A 368 -68.92 -87.30 11.25
CA GLY A 368 -69.69 -86.13 10.81
C GLY A 368 -70.42 -85.45 11.96
N PHE A 369 -71.12 -86.19 12.82
CA PHE A 369 -71.75 -85.63 14.02
C PHE A 369 -70.72 -85.16 15.06
N ARG A 370 -69.56 -85.82 15.19
CA ARG A 370 -68.49 -85.34 16.08
C ARG A 370 -67.85 -84.06 15.55
N SER A 371 -67.60 -83.97 14.25
CA SER A 371 -67.13 -82.75 13.59
C SER A 371 -68.17 -81.64 13.72
N ALA A 372 -69.41 -81.85 13.30
CA ALA A 372 -70.49 -80.87 13.44
C ALA A 372 -70.71 -80.43 14.89
N ARG A 373 -70.57 -81.32 15.88
CA ARG A 373 -70.58 -80.96 17.30
C ARG A 373 -69.41 -80.06 17.67
N LEU A 374 -68.18 -80.40 17.26
CA LEU A 374 -66.98 -79.60 17.55
C LEU A 374 -67.05 -78.23 16.85
N GLU A 375 -67.53 -78.15 15.62
CA GLU A 375 -67.79 -76.90 14.91
C GLU A 375 -68.88 -76.07 15.61
N LEU A 376 -69.97 -76.68 16.08
CA LEU A 376 -71.02 -76.00 16.85
C LEU A 376 -70.53 -75.53 18.23
N GLU A 377 -69.64 -76.29 18.86
CA GLU A 377 -68.99 -75.98 20.15
C GLU A 377 -67.95 -74.86 19.97
N TYR A 378 -67.30 -74.77 18.80
CA TYR A 378 -66.39 -73.68 18.42
C TYR A 378 -67.15 -72.39 18.06
N LEU A 379 -68.26 -72.49 17.32
CA LEU A 379 -69.12 -71.35 16.94
C LEU A 379 -70.03 -70.87 18.08
N SER A 380 -70.33 -71.73 19.04
CA SER A 380 -71.19 -71.42 20.20
C SER A 380 -70.85 -72.30 21.41
N PRO A 381 -69.79 -71.95 22.17
CA PRO A 381 -69.41 -72.68 23.39
C PRO A 381 -70.47 -72.48 24.50
N GLY A 382 -71.35 -73.46 24.66
CA GLY A 382 -72.42 -73.48 25.65
C GLY A 382 -73.47 -74.55 25.32
N GLU A 383 -74.02 -75.22 26.34
CA GLU A 383 -74.87 -76.40 26.16
C GLU A 383 -76.14 -76.13 25.35
N VAL A 384 -76.26 -76.74 24.16
CA VAL A 384 -77.54 -76.81 23.42
C VAL A 384 -78.15 -78.20 23.59
N ALA A 385 -78.92 -78.39 24.65
CA ALA A 385 -79.76 -79.56 24.82
C ALA A 385 -80.96 -79.53 23.85
N LEU A 386 -80.79 -80.08 22.65
CA LEU A 386 -81.89 -80.26 21.69
C LEU A 386 -82.76 -81.47 22.06
N PRO A 387 -84.07 -81.32 22.32
CA PRO A 387 -84.98 -82.44 22.44
C PRO A 387 -85.27 -83.02 21.05
N LEU A 388 -84.81 -84.25 20.80
CA LEU A 388 -84.90 -84.96 19.50
C LEU A 388 -86.32 -85.47 19.15
N THR A 389 -87.39 -84.73 19.51
CA THR A 389 -88.77 -85.17 19.29
C THR A 389 -89.65 -84.13 18.59
N SER A 390 -89.92 -84.40 17.30
CA SER A 390 -91.14 -84.07 16.56
C SER A 390 -91.34 -82.70 15.87
N ARG A 391 -90.35 -81.80 15.77
CA ARG A 391 -90.47 -80.59 14.91
C ARG A 391 -89.20 -80.23 14.11
N GLY A 392 -88.87 -81.05 13.11
CA GLY A 392 -87.74 -80.79 12.20
C GLY A 392 -87.84 -79.47 11.42
N ALA A 393 -89.06 -78.96 11.16
CA ALA A 393 -89.28 -77.65 10.55
C ALA A 393 -88.78 -76.50 11.44
N GLU A 394 -89.00 -76.55 12.75
CA GLU A 394 -88.53 -75.51 13.68
C GLU A 394 -87.00 -75.51 13.81
N VAL A 395 -86.37 -76.70 13.71
CA VAL A 395 -84.91 -76.81 13.66
C VAL A 395 -84.37 -76.20 12.37
N LEU A 396 -85.02 -76.42 11.23
CA LEU A 396 -84.64 -75.79 9.96
C LEU A 396 -84.85 -74.27 9.99
N ASP A 397 -85.96 -73.78 10.55
CA ASP A 397 -86.19 -72.35 10.71
C ASP A 397 -85.14 -71.70 11.65
N LEU A 398 -84.77 -72.37 12.75
CA LEU A 398 -83.70 -71.92 13.66
C LEU A 398 -82.31 -71.95 13.01
N LEU A 399 -82.03 -72.93 12.15
CA LEU A 399 -80.81 -72.96 11.35
C LEU A 399 -80.81 -71.86 10.29
N LEU A 400 -81.95 -71.58 9.65
CA LEU A 400 -82.09 -70.50 8.68
C LEU A 400 -82.01 -69.11 9.31
N THR A 401 -82.53 -68.89 10.52
CA THR A 401 -82.30 -67.63 11.24
C THR A 401 -80.83 -67.49 11.62
N ARG A 402 -80.20 -68.52 12.21
CA ARG A 402 -78.76 -68.49 12.52
C ARG A 402 -77.89 -68.27 11.27
N LEU A 403 -78.20 -68.90 10.14
CA LEU A 403 -77.46 -68.68 8.88
C LEU A 403 -77.68 -67.27 8.32
N ARG A 404 -78.88 -66.69 8.43
CA ARG A 404 -79.14 -65.30 8.05
C ARG A 404 -78.42 -64.32 8.96
N ASP A 405 -78.39 -64.57 10.27
CA ASP A 405 -77.71 -63.71 11.23
C ASP A 405 -76.18 -63.84 11.13
N LEU A 406 -75.66 -65.03 10.81
CA LEU A 406 -74.24 -65.22 10.47
C LEU A 406 -73.88 -64.54 9.14
N ALA A 407 -74.75 -64.61 8.12
CA ALA A 407 -74.55 -63.90 6.86
C ALA A 407 -74.58 -62.37 7.03
N LYS A 408 -75.44 -61.83 7.91
CA LYS A 408 -75.42 -60.41 8.29
C LYS A 408 -74.14 -60.03 9.01
N ARG A 409 -73.72 -60.81 10.02
CA ARG A 409 -72.46 -60.56 10.74
C ARG A 409 -71.26 -60.60 9.80
N ALA A 410 -71.22 -61.56 8.88
CA ALA A 410 -70.19 -61.61 7.84
C ALA A 410 -70.21 -60.36 6.93
N GLN A 411 -71.39 -59.81 6.59
CA GLN A 411 -71.47 -58.54 5.87
C GLN A 411 -71.02 -57.34 6.73
N GLU A 412 -71.40 -57.31 8.00
CA GLU A 412 -70.96 -56.29 8.97
C GLU A 412 -69.43 -56.35 9.13
N ASP A 413 -68.86 -57.53 9.33
CA ASP A 413 -67.42 -57.78 9.42
C ASP A 413 -66.68 -57.31 8.15
N GLU A 414 -67.14 -57.68 6.95
CA GLU A 414 -66.56 -57.20 5.67
C GLU A 414 -66.63 -55.66 5.56
N THR A 415 -67.74 -55.02 5.97
CA THR A 415 -67.80 -53.55 5.99
C THR A 415 -66.80 -52.93 6.98
N THR A 416 -66.56 -53.55 8.14
CA THR A 416 -65.51 -53.07 9.06
C THR A 416 -64.10 -53.29 8.49
N ILE A 417 -63.88 -54.36 7.72
CA ILE A 417 -62.60 -54.61 7.04
C ILE A 417 -62.34 -53.52 5.99
N ASP A 418 -63.35 -53.13 5.21
CA ASP A 418 -63.25 -51.99 4.29
C ASP A 418 -62.94 -50.69 5.03
N GLU A 419 -63.62 -50.38 6.14
CA GLU A 419 -63.32 -49.22 7.00
C GLU A 419 -61.87 -49.24 7.52
N TYR A 420 -61.38 -50.40 8.01
CA TYR A 420 -59.98 -50.55 8.43
C TYR A 420 -59.01 -50.38 7.27
N HIS A 421 -59.35 -50.81 6.05
CA HIS A 421 -58.50 -50.63 4.88
C HIS A 421 -58.45 -49.16 4.42
N GLU A 422 -59.57 -48.43 4.47
CA GLU A 422 -59.60 -46.99 4.22
C GLU A 422 -58.74 -46.23 5.26
N LEU A 423 -58.87 -46.58 6.54
CA LEU A 423 -58.04 -46.02 7.62
C LEU A 423 -56.56 -46.34 7.40
N GLU A 424 -56.20 -47.58 7.08
CA GLU A 424 -54.83 -47.99 6.77
C GLU A 424 -54.26 -47.19 5.60
N LEU A 425 -55.00 -47.06 4.50
CA LEU A 425 -54.59 -46.28 3.33
C LEU A 425 -54.43 -44.79 3.69
N SER A 426 -55.26 -44.25 4.57
CA SER A 426 -55.13 -42.87 5.05
C SER A 426 -53.85 -42.67 5.88
N LEU A 427 -53.55 -43.60 6.80
CA LEU A 427 -52.35 -43.59 7.63
C LEU A 427 -51.08 -43.78 6.80
N ARG A 428 -51.10 -44.67 5.80
CA ARG A 428 -50.00 -44.86 4.84
C ARG A 428 -49.74 -43.59 4.03
N LYS A 429 -50.78 -42.88 3.58
CA LYS A 429 -50.65 -41.58 2.89
C LYS A 429 -50.07 -40.50 3.82
N GLN A 430 -50.56 -40.41 5.06
CA GLN A 430 -50.02 -39.49 6.07
C GLN A 430 -48.54 -39.79 6.37
N LEU A 431 -48.18 -41.06 6.54
CA LEU A 431 -46.79 -41.48 6.77
C LEU A 431 -45.90 -41.13 5.57
N SER A 432 -46.36 -41.39 4.34
CA SER A 432 -45.64 -40.98 3.12
C SER A 432 -45.39 -39.47 3.13
N SER A 433 -46.43 -38.65 3.31
CA SER A 433 -46.26 -37.19 3.32
C SER A 433 -45.31 -36.67 4.41
N ARG A 434 -45.24 -37.35 5.57
CA ARG A 434 -44.26 -37.03 6.62
C ARG A 434 -42.84 -37.47 6.25
N VAL A 435 -42.67 -38.59 5.54
CA VAL A 435 -41.37 -39.03 5.01
C VAL A 435 -40.90 -38.06 3.93
N ASP A 436 -41.78 -37.67 3.01
CA ASP A 436 -41.50 -36.69 1.96
C ASP A 436 -41.02 -35.35 2.56
N VAL A 437 -41.75 -34.80 3.54
CA VAL A 437 -41.35 -33.58 4.28
C VAL A 437 -40.04 -33.77 5.06
N MET A 438 -39.81 -34.95 5.67
CA MET A 438 -38.52 -35.22 6.33
C MET A 438 -37.36 -35.27 5.33
N ASP A 439 -37.55 -35.78 4.12
CA ASP A 439 -36.52 -35.83 3.10
C ASP A 439 -36.27 -34.45 2.47
N GLU A 440 -37.30 -33.61 2.32
CA GLU A 440 -37.15 -32.18 2.02
C GLU A 440 -36.35 -31.45 3.11
N LEU A 441 -36.65 -31.68 4.40
CA LEU A 441 -35.91 -31.09 5.52
C LEU A 441 -34.46 -31.58 5.58
N LYS A 442 -34.17 -32.86 5.29
CA LYS A 442 -32.79 -33.38 5.17
C LYS A 442 -32.06 -32.71 4.01
N ALA A 443 -32.72 -32.51 2.87
CA ALA A 443 -32.13 -31.81 1.73
C ALA A 443 -31.84 -30.33 2.05
N ALA A 444 -32.76 -29.64 2.72
CA ALA A 444 -32.55 -28.26 3.20
C ALA A 444 -31.42 -28.18 4.24
N LEU A 445 -31.32 -29.14 5.16
CA LEU A 445 -30.22 -29.23 6.13
C LEU A 445 -28.87 -29.44 5.43
N ALA A 446 -28.79 -30.32 4.42
CA ALA A 446 -27.59 -30.54 3.63
C ALA A 446 -27.18 -29.27 2.84
N GLN A 447 -28.15 -28.55 2.26
CA GLN A 447 -27.90 -27.26 1.62
C GLN A 447 -27.43 -26.18 2.60
N ALA A 448 -27.98 -26.15 3.81
CA ALA A 448 -27.52 -25.23 4.87
C ALA A 448 -26.09 -25.57 5.34
N GLN A 449 -25.77 -26.87 5.45
CA GLN A 449 -24.43 -27.34 5.81
C GLN A 449 -23.38 -26.99 4.74
N THR A 450 -23.69 -27.19 3.45
CA THR A 450 -22.77 -26.78 2.36
C THR A 450 -22.61 -25.27 2.29
N ALA A 451 -23.69 -24.50 2.39
CA ALA A 451 -23.61 -23.04 2.46
C ALA A 451 -22.84 -22.52 3.70
N LEU A 452 -22.86 -23.25 4.81
CA LEU A 452 -22.05 -22.94 5.99
C LEU A 452 -20.58 -23.30 5.77
N ALA A 453 -20.27 -24.41 5.10
CA ALA A 453 -18.91 -24.78 4.71
C ALA A 453 -18.29 -23.77 3.71
N ASP A 454 -19.06 -23.30 2.74
CA ASP A 454 -18.64 -22.24 1.81
C ASP A 454 -18.36 -20.92 2.55
N LYS A 455 -19.22 -20.57 3.52
CA LYS A 455 -19.02 -19.38 4.38
C LYS A 455 -17.79 -19.52 5.27
N THR A 456 -17.53 -20.67 5.89
CA THR A 456 -16.33 -20.86 6.73
C THR A 456 -15.05 -20.87 5.89
N ALA A 457 -15.07 -21.48 4.70
CA ALA A 457 -13.96 -21.36 3.74
C ALA A 457 -13.71 -19.90 3.35
N ARG A 458 -14.76 -19.12 3.08
CA ARG A 458 -14.62 -17.69 2.77
C ARG A 458 -14.10 -16.86 3.95
N VAL A 459 -14.49 -17.19 5.18
CA VAL A 459 -13.92 -16.57 6.39
C VAL A 459 -12.42 -16.85 6.48
N GLN A 460 -11.99 -18.11 6.29
CA GLN A 460 -10.57 -18.47 6.29
C GLN A 460 -9.75 -17.74 5.21
N GLU A 461 -10.30 -17.57 4.00
CA GLU A 461 -9.67 -16.76 2.95
C GLU A 461 -9.47 -15.29 3.39
N LEU A 462 -10.49 -14.71 4.04
CA LEU A 462 -10.45 -13.34 4.53
C LEU A 462 -9.49 -13.19 5.71
N GLU A 463 -9.42 -14.16 6.63
CA GLU A 463 -8.45 -14.20 7.73
C GLU A 463 -7.01 -14.27 7.21
N VAL A 464 -6.74 -15.07 6.19
CA VAL A 464 -5.45 -15.12 5.50
C VAL A 464 -5.16 -13.78 4.79
N GLY A 465 -6.18 -13.15 4.19
CA GLY A 465 -6.07 -11.80 3.62
C GLY A 465 -5.70 -10.73 4.66
N VAL A 466 -6.40 -10.71 5.79
CA VAL A 466 -6.12 -9.81 6.92
C VAL A 466 -4.72 -10.07 7.50
N SER A 467 -4.30 -11.32 7.62
CA SER A 467 -2.96 -11.69 8.10
C SER A 467 -1.86 -11.20 7.16
N ARG A 468 -2.07 -11.29 5.84
CA ARG A 468 -1.16 -10.71 4.83
C ARG A 468 -1.10 -9.18 4.93
N LEU A 469 -2.25 -8.52 5.11
CA LEU A 469 -2.32 -7.06 5.27
C LEU A 469 -1.62 -6.60 6.56
N ARG A 470 -1.80 -7.31 7.69
CA ARG A 470 -1.05 -7.07 8.93
C ARG A 470 0.45 -7.18 8.70
N GLY A 471 0.93 -8.27 8.09
CA GLY A 471 2.36 -8.44 7.77
C GLY A 471 2.93 -7.37 6.81
N ALA A 472 2.10 -6.80 5.94
CA ALA A 472 2.48 -5.67 5.09
C ALA A 472 2.54 -4.34 5.88
N VAL A 473 1.59 -4.10 6.79
CA VAL A 473 1.61 -2.96 7.73
C VAL A 473 2.83 -3.05 8.65
N ASP A 474 3.12 -4.22 9.23
CA ASP A 474 4.36 -4.47 9.99
C ASP A 474 5.62 -4.24 9.15
N GLY A 475 5.52 -4.44 7.83
CA GLY A 475 6.50 -4.04 6.81
C GLY A 475 6.72 -2.53 6.83
N TYR A 476 5.69 -1.77 6.50
CA TYR A 476 5.77 -0.30 6.46
C TYR A 476 6.15 0.31 7.81
N VAL A 477 5.72 -0.27 8.93
CA VAL A 477 6.14 0.16 10.27
C VAL A 477 7.66 0.00 10.43
N ARG A 478 8.25 -1.13 10.02
CA ARG A 478 9.71 -1.31 10.04
C ARG A 478 10.41 -0.33 9.10
N ASP A 479 9.91 -0.15 7.88
CA ASP A 479 10.49 0.78 6.90
C ASP A 479 10.45 2.24 7.43
N VAL A 480 9.38 2.64 8.12
CA VAL A 480 9.28 3.95 8.79
C VAL A 480 10.31 4.08 9.91
N HIS A 481 10.47 3.07 10.79
CA HIS A 481 11.51 3.10 11.82
C HIS A 481 12.94 3.13 11.24
N GLU A 482 13.18 2.56 10.05
CA GLU A 482 14.45 2.65 9.35
C GLU A 482 14.68 4.06 8.77
N LEU A 483 13.64 4.68 8.22
CA LEU A 483 13.68 6.08 7.76
C LEU A 483 13.85 7.07 8.91
N GLU A 484 13.18 6.85 10.04
CA GLU A 484 13.34 7.66 11.26
C GLU A 484 14.79 7.63 11.75
N ARG A 485 15.40 6.45 11.89
CA ARG A 485 16.84 6.34 12.24
C ARG A 485 17.76 7.00 11.22
N LEU A 486 17.43 6.95 9.93
CA LEU A 486 18.20 7.64 8.90
C LEU A 486 18.09 9.16 9.04
N VAL A 487 16.90 9.68 9.37
CA VAL A 487 16.69 11.11 9.66
C VAL A 487 17.43 11.52 10.93
N GLU A 488 17.33 10.76 12.03
CA GLU A 488 18.09 10.99 13.26
C GLU A 488 19.61 11.03 12.99
N GLY A 489 20.10 10.14 12.14
CA GLY A 489 21.50 10.11 11.68
C GLY A 489 21.87 11.36 10.88
N MET A 490 21.06 11.75 9.88
CA MET A 490 21.28 12.98 9.10
C MET A 490 21.19 14.24 9.96
N GLU A 491 20.32 14.27 10.96
CA GLU A 491 20.22 15.36 11.94
C GLU A 491 21.44 15.40 12.88
N ALA A 492 21.98 14.25 13.27
CA ALA A 492 23.22 14.17 14.05
C ALA A 492 24.42 14.68 13.24
N ASP A 493 24.56 14.19 12.01
CA ASP A 493 25.54 14.60 11.02
C ASP A 493 25.50 16.12 10.74
N THR A 494 24.31 16.68 10.56
CA THR A 494 24.14 18.13 10.29
C THR A 494 24.35 18.97 11.55
N ARG A 495 23.99 18.48 12.74
CA ARG A 495 24.37 19.09 14.02
C ARG A 495 25.88 19.09 14.23
N GLU A 496 26.57 18.00 13.90
CA GLU A 496 28.03 17.91 13.99
C GLU A 496 28.73 18.85 12.99
N ARG A 497 28.31 18.85 11.72
CA ARG A 497 28.81 19.80 10.71
C ARG A 497 28.55 21.26 11.12
N GLY A 498 27.36 21.55 11.67
CA GLY A 498 27.02 22.85 12.22
C GLY A 498 27.91 23.26 13.39
N ALA A 499 28.18 22.35 14.33
CA ALA A 499 29.08 22.58 15.45
C ALA A 499 30.54 22.77 15.00
N ALA A 500 31.00 21.99 14.02
CA ALA A 500 32.32 22.12 13.42
C ALA A 500 32.50 23.49 12.72
N HIS A 501 31.52 23.93 11.92
CA HIS A 501 31.53 25.26 11.32
C HIS A 501 31.42 26.38 12.37
N ALA A 502 30.65 26.20 13.45
CA ALA A 502 30.59 27.16 14.54
C ALA A 502 31.96 27.30 15.24
N ALA A 503 32.63 26.19 15.54
CA ALA A 503 33.98 26.18 16.11
C ALA A 503 35.03 26.77 15.15
N GLU A 504 34.90 26.54 13.85
CA GLU A 504 35.72 27.16 12.81
C GLU A 504 35.49 28.68 12.73
N LEU A 505 34.24 29.14 12.83
CA LEU A 505 33.92 30.58 12.89
C LEU A 505 34.44 31.22 14.17
N GLU A 506 34.39 30.54 15.32
CA GLU A 506 35.03 31.01 16.54
C GLU A 506 36.55 31.11 16.41
N SER A 507 37.21 30.12 15.81
CA SER A 507 38.66 30.17 15.59
C SER A 507 39.05 31.31 14.63
N LYS A 508 38.30 31.49 13.54
CA LYS A 508 38.45 32.63 12.62
C LYS A 508 38.20 33.97 13.32
N ARG A 509 37.19 34.09 14.17
CA ARG A 509 36.93 35.30 14.98
C ARG A 509 38.08 35.60 15.93
N ARG A 510 38.63 34.61 16.64
CA ARG A 510 39.81 34.79 17.51
C ARG A 510 41.04 35.26 16.72
N ILE A 511 41.22 34.73 15.51
CA ILE A 511 42.29 35.18 14.58
C ILE A 511 42.03 36.61 14.08
N LEU A 512 40.78 36.99 13.79
CA LEU A 512 40.44 38.36 13.39
C LEU A 512 40.69 39.35 14.52
N VAL A 513 40.23 39.07 15.75
CA VAL A 513 40.51 39.90 16.93
C VAL A 513 42.03 40.05 17.13
N SER A 514 42.80 38.96 17.07
CA SER A 514 44.27 39.04 17.17
C SER A 514 44.92 39.84 16.03
N LYS A 515 44.30 39.90 14.84
CA LYS A 515 44.76 40.76 13.74
C LYS A 515 44.35 42.22 13.94
N GLU A 516 43.16 42.48 14.47
CA GLU A 516 42.67 43.81 14.84
C GLU A 516 43.54 44.41 15.96
N ASP A 517 43.86 43.64 17.00
CA ASP A 517 44.82 44.01 18.05
C ASP A 517 46.18 44.38 17.43
N ARG A 518 46.69 43.56 16.50
CA ARG A 518 47.96 43.82 15.81
C ARG A 518 47.91 45.02 14.87
N ILE A 519 46.76 45.31 14.25
CA ILE A 519 46.56 46.52 13.45
C ILE A 519 46.59 47.73 14.38
N ALA A 520 45.89 47.70 15.52
CA ALA A 520 45.92 48.78 16.51
C ALA A 520 47.34 49.04 17.05
N GLU A 521 48.14 47.99 17.33
CA GLU A 521 49.56 48.14 17.66
C GLU A 521 50.35 48.86 16.55
N LEU A 522 50.13 48.48 15.29
CA LEU A 522 50.81 49.08 14.14
C LEU A 522 50.36 50.53 13.89
N GLU A 523 49.09 50.85 14.11
CA GLU A 523 48.55 52.22 14.04
C GLU A 523 49.17 53.12 15.10
N VAL A 524 49.36 52.64 16.34
CA VAL A 524 50.08 53.37 17.39
C VAL A 524 51.54 53.62 17.00
N VAL A 525 52.22 52.62 16.43
CA VAL A 525 53.61 52.76 15.94
C VAL A 525 53.70 53.73 14.75
N LEU A 526 52.71 53.70 13.85
CA LEU A 526 52.62 54.60 12.70
C LEU A 526 52.39 56.04 13.18
N ALA A 527 51.41 56.29 14.05
CA ALA A 527 51.16 57.60 14.65
C ALA A 527 52.38 58.15 15.42
N ALA A 528 53.12 57.29 16.12
CA ALA A 528 54.39 57.66 16.74
C ALA A 528 55.50 57.97 15.70
N SER A 529 55.46 57.32 14.53
CA SER A 529 56.37 57.60 13.42
C SER A 529 56.03 58.89 12.68
N ASP A 530 54.75 59.18 12.48
CA ASP A 530 54.26 60.42 11.89
C ASP A 530 54.48 61.59 12.85
N GLY A 531 54.34 61.37 14.17
CA GLY A 531 54.75 62.31 15.20
C GLY A 531 56.26 62.62 15.15
N ARG A 532 57.11 61.58 14.98
CA ARG A 532 58.55 61.77 14.72
C ARG A 532 58.83 62.50 13.40
N GLY A 533 58.08 62.18 12.33
CA GLY A 533 58.19 62.82 11.03
C GLY A 533 57.81 64.30 11.07
N SER A 534 56.71 64.63 11.74
CA SER A 534 56.26 66.00 12.00
C SER A 534 57.26 66.79 12.84
N ALA A 535 57.81 66.19 13.91
CA ALA A 535 58.86 66.81 14.72
C ALA A 535 60.17 67.05 13.93
N LEU A 536 60.52 66.15 13.00
CA LEU A 536 61.64 66.33 12.08
C LEU A 536 61.34 67.42 11.04
N ALA A 537 60.14 67.45 10.47
CA ALA A 537 59.71 68.49 9.53
C ALA A 537 59.69 69.88 10.18
N ALA A 538 59.22 69.99 11.43
CA ALA A 538 59.27 71.22 12.21
C ALA A 538 60.72 71.68 12.47
N ARG A 539 61.64 70.75 12.76
CA ARG A 539 63.09 71.06 12.85
C ARG A 539 63.69 71.47 11.52
N VAL A 540 63.28 70.86 10.40
CA VAL A 540 63.72 71.27 9.05
C VAL A 540 63.21 72.68 8.75
N ALA A 541 61.94 72.98 9.00
CA ALA A 541 61.38 74.32 8.84
C ALA A 541 62.07 75.37 9.74
N GLU A 542 62.39 75.04 11.00
CA GLU A 542 63.16 75.90 11.91
C GLU A 542 64.60 76.13 11.39
N LEU A 543 65.22 75.12 10.79
CA LEU A 543 66.54 75.23 10.17
C LEU A 543 66.50 76.01 8.84
N GLU A 544 65.44 75.87 8.05
CA GLU A 544 65.18 76.64 6.83
C GLU A 544 64.92 78.11 7.16
N GLU A 545 64.16 78.42 8.22
CA GLU A 545 63.96 79.80 8.71
C GLU A 545 65.28 80.39 9.22
N LYS A 546 66.08 79.64 9.99
CA LYS A 546 67.42 80.06 10.43
C LYS A 546 68.37 80.27 9.24
N LEU A 547 68.29 79.43 8.21
CA LEU A 547 69.07 79.57 6.99
C LEU A 547 68.63 80.80 6.19
N ALA A 548 67.33 81.01 5.99
CA ALA A 548 66.79 82.20 5.35
C ALA A 548 67.15 83.48 6.12
N GLY A 549 67.11 83.43 7.45
CA GLY A 549 67.55 84.51 8.33
C GLY A 549 69.04 84.81 8.21
N SER A 550 69.91 83.79 8.13
CA SER A 550 71.35 83.98 7.93
C SER A 550 71.67 84.44 6.51
N VAL A 551 70.96 83.96 5.48
CA VAL A 551 71.05 84.45 4.10
C VAL A 551 70.66 85.93 4.04
N ALA A 552 69.51 86.33 4.60
CA ALA A 552 69.10 87.73 4.68
C ALA A 552 70.09 88.60 5.49
N GLN A 553 70.76 88.05 6.50
CA GLN A 553 71.88 88.74 7.17
C GLN A 553 73.08 88.91 6.24
N THR A 554 73.48 87.88 5.47
CA THR A 554 74.57 88.00 4.50
C THR A 554 74.23 88.99 3.37
N GLU A 555 72.99 89.02 2.88
CA GLU A 555 72.52 89.99 1.89
C GLU A 555 72.57 91.43 2.43
N ARG A 556 72.17 91.65 3.69
CA ARG A 556 72.33 92.96 4.36
C ARG A 556 73.79 93.37 4.48
N LEU A 557 74.68 92.47 4.92
CA LEU A 557 76.12 92.75 5.02
C LEU A 557 76.74 93.03 3.64
N LEU A 558 76.28 92.36 2.58
CA LEU A 558 76.68 92.65 1.19
C LEU A 558 76.16 94.01 0.71
N ALA A 559 74.92 94.39 1.07
CA ALA A 559 74.36 95.70 0.77
C ALA A 559 75.08 96.84 1.54
N GLU A 560 75.43 96.62 2.80
CA GLU A 560 76.26 97.53 3.61
C GLU A 560 77.67 97.67 3.01
N ALA A 561 78.30 96.56 2.62
CA ALA A 561 79.59 96.58 1.93
C ALA A 561 79.50 97.35 0.59
N ALA A 562 78.44 97.14 -0.19
CA ALA A 562 78.21 97.88 -1.44
C ALA A 562 78.00 99.39 -1.18
N ALA A 563 77.25 99.76 -0.14
CA ALA A 563 77.05 101.15 0.26
C ALA A 563 78.35 101.82 0.73
N LEU A 564 79.20 101.10 1.48
CA LEU A 564 80.54 101.57 1.87
C LEU A 564 81.48 101.73 0.67
N VAL A 565 81.42 100.82 -0.30
CA VAL A 565 82.17 100.94 -1.57
C VAL A 565 81.70 102.14 -2.38
N ALA A 566 80.39 102.38 -2.47
CA ALA A 566 79.82 103.56 -3.13
C ALA A 566 80.23 104.86 -2.41
N ALA A 567 80.13 104.92 -1.08
CA ALA A 567 80.57 106.08 -0.29
C ALA A 567 82.08 106.34 -0.44
N LYS A 568 82.90 105.29 -0.56
CA LYS A 568 84.33 105.41 -0.87
C LYS A 568 84.58 105.93 -2.29
N ALA A 569 83.79 105.50 -3.28
CA ALA A 569 83.83 106.03 -4.64
C ALA A 569 83.44 107.52 -4.68
N ASP A 570 82.41 107.93 -3.93
CA ASP A 570 81.98 109.33 -3.81
C ASP A 570 83.01 110.21 -3.12
N MET A 571 83.65 109.69 -2.06
CA MET A 571 84.82 110.34 -1.46
C MET A 571 85.98 110.46 -2.45
N GLY A 572 86.21 109.44 -3.29
CA GLY A 572 87.16 109.50 -4.40
C GLY A 572 86.83 110.57 -5.44
N ARG A 573 85.55 110.69 -5.83
CA ARG A 573 85.07 111.75 -6.75
C ARG A 573 85.29 113.15 -6.17
N ARG A 574 84.89 113.38 -4.92
CA ARG A 574 85.14 114.66 -4.22
C ARG A 574 86.63 114.99 -4.07
N HIS A 575 87.48 114.00 -3.84
CA HIS A 575 88.94 114.20 -3.82
C HIS A 575 89.47 114.54 -5.23
N GLY A 576 88.97 113.89 -6.29
CA GLY A 576 89.31 114.21 -7.68
C GLY A 576 88.90 115.63 -8.08
N GLU A 577 87.69 116.05 -7.72
CA GLU A 577 87.19 117.42 -7.93
C GLU A 577 88.03 118.45 -7.17
N ALA A 578 88.36 118.18 -5.89
CA ALA A 578 89.21 119.06 -5.10
C ALA A 578 90.65 119.19 -5.64
N LEU A 579 91.19 118.10 -6.21
CA LEU A 579 92.47 118.14 -6.93
C LEU A 579 92.37 118.95 -8.21
N ALA A 580 91.33 118.75 -9.03
CA ALA A 580 91.11 119.53 -10.26
C ALA A 580 90.99 121.04 -10.00
N VAL A 581 90.33 121.46 -8.92
CA VAL A 581 90.28 122.87 -8.49
C VAL A 581 91.66 123.39 -8.06
N ARG A 582 92.47 122.59 -7.36
CA ARG A 582 93.86 122.97 -7.04
C ARG A 582 94.74 123.06 -8.27
N ASP A 583 94.62 122.13 -9.21
CA ASP A 583 95.41 122.11 -10.44
C ASP A 583 95.06 123.28 -11.37
N ALA A 584 93.78 123.64 -11.48
CA ALA A 584 93.35 124.88 -12.13
C ALA A 584 93.97 126.12 -11.48
N ARG A 585 93.97 126.20 -10.14
CA ARG A 585 94.60 127.32 -9.41
C ARG A 585 96.12 127.35 -9.58
N VAL A 586 96.77 126.20 -9.69
CA VAL A 586 98.21 126.10 -10.00
C VAL A 586 98.50 126.50 -11.45
N ALA A 587 97.60 126.25 -12.40
CA ALA A 587 97.71 126.73 -13.77
C ALA A 587 97.59 128.27 -13.84
N GLU A 588 96.58 128.87 -13.19
CA GLU A 588 96.46 130.32 -13.07
C GLU A 588 97.73 130.96 -12.49
N LEU A 589 98.25 130.42 -11.39
CA LEU A 589 99.49 130.92 -10.76
C LEU A 589 100.72 130.78 -11.68
N LYS A 590 100.78 129.76 -12.55
CA LYS A 590 101.84 129.62 -13.55
C LYS A 590 101.73 130.70 -14.63
N GLU A 591 100.53 130.95 -15.16
CA GLU A 591 100.30 132.05 -16.12
C GLU A 591 100.64 133.42 -15.51
N GLU A 592 100.33 133.64 -14.23
CA GLU A 592 100.72 134.85 -13.50
C GLU A 592 102.24 134.99 -13.38
N VAL A 593 102.95 133.91 -13.03
CA VAL A 593 104.43 133.89 -12.98
C VAL A 593 105.04 134.11 -14.37
N GLU A 594 104.50 133.51 -15.42
CA GLU A 594 104.98 133.71 -16.80
C GLU A 594 104.76 135.15 -17.28
N ARG A 595 103.62 135.76 -16.94
CA ARG A 595 103.32 137.16 -17.22
C ARG A 595 104.29 138.10 -16.50
N VAL A 596 104.57 137.87 -15.21
CA VAL A 596 105.55 138.63 -14.43
C VAL A 596 106.96 138.45 -15.02
N ASN A 597 107.37 137.24 -15.39
CA ASN A 597 108.64 136.98 -16.08
C ASN A 597 108.71 137.58 -17.50
N GLY A 598 107.57 137.76 -18.17
CA GLY A 598 107.46 138.51 -19.42
C GLY A 598 107.74 140.00 -19.21
N CYS A 599 107.05 140.62 -18.25
CA CYS A 599 107.30 142.00 -17.83
C CYS A 599 108.75 142.23 -17.36
N LEU A 600 109.31 141.29 -16.60
CA LEU A 600 110.69 141.36 -16.11
C LEU A 600 111.70 141.29 -17.27
N ARG A 601 111.51 140.39 -18.24
CA ARG A 601 112.36 140.32 -19.45
C ARG A 601 112.23 141.58 -20.31
N ALA A 602 111.03 142.13 -20.46
CA ALA A 602 110.82 143.40 -21.15
C ALA A 602 111.58 144.56 -20.46
N ALA A 603 111.52 144.64 -19.13
CA ALA A 603 112.27 145.62 -18.33
C ALA A 603 113.80 145.44 -18.45
N TYR A 604 114.31 144.20 -18.42
CA TYR A 604 115.74 143.96 -18.69
C TYR A 604 116.13 144.37 -20.11
N GLY A 605 115.27 144.14 -21.11
CA GLY A 605 115.47 144.62 -22.48
C GLY A 605 115.56 146.14 -22.59
N THR A 606 114.68 146.89 -21.91
CA THR A 606 114.76 148.36 -21.91
C THR A 606 116.04 148.85 -21.20
N VAL A 607 116.42 148.27 -20.07
CA VAL A 607 117.70 148.58 -19.40
C VAL A 607 118.90 148.31 -20.31
N GLN A 608 118.88 147.26 -21.11
CA GLN A 608 119.96 146.95 -22.06
C GLN A 608 120.02 147.97 -23.21
N SER A 609 118.87 148.39 -23.76
CA SER A 609 118.81 149.47 -24.77
C SER A 609 119.32 150.81 -24.24
N LEU A 610 119.03 151.15 -22.98
CA LEU A 610 119.52 152.37 -22.34
C LEU A 610 121.03 152.35 -22.09
N ARG A 611 121.63 151.18 -21.83
CA ARG A 611 123.10 151.04 -21.75
C ARG A 611 123.79 151.23 -23.10
N VAL A 612 123.23 150.67 -24.17
CA VAL A 612 123.80 150.83 -25.53
C VAL A 612 123.68 152.29 -25.99
N GLY A 613 122.53 152.93 -25.80
CA GLY A 613 122.34 154.35 -26.09
C GLY A 613 123.24 155.28 -25.27
N GLY A 614 123.55 154.91 -24.03
CA GLY A 614 124.52 155.62 -23.18
C GLY A 614 125.95 155.59 -23.76
N ALA A 615 126.42 154.40 -24.16
CA ALA A 615 127.74 154.24 -24.77
C ALA A 615 127.89 155.02 -26.08
N GLU A 616 126.85 155.04 -26.92
CA GLU A 616 126.86 155.82 -28.18
C GLU A 616 126.84 157.34 -27.96
N LEU A 617 126.32 157.82 -26.83
CA LEU A 617 126.34 159.24 -26.44
C LEU A 617 127.71 159.65 -25.88
N GLU A 618 128.37 158.78 -25.11
CA GLU A 618 129.74 159.04 -24.63
C GLU A 618 130.75 159.16 -25.79
N VAL A 619 130.66 158.32 -26.82
CA VAL A 619 131.55 158.41 -28.00
C VAL A 619 131.35 159.74 -28.73
N ARG A 620 130.10 160.17 -28.97
CA ARG A 620 129.81 161.46 -29.61
C ARG A 620 130.34 162.66 -28.79
N MET A 621 130.19 162.61 -27.46
CA MET A 621 130.76 163.62 -26.54
C MET A 621 132.30 163.61 -26.53
N GLY A 622 132.94 162.48 -26.79
CA GLY A 622 134.39 162.36 -26.96
C GLY A 622 134.87 163.08 -28.23
N GLU A 623 134.26 162.78 -29.37
CA GLU A 623 134.64 163.39 -30.65
C GLU A 623 134.41 164.91 -30.69
N GLU A 624 133.33 165.43 -30.08
CA GLU A 624 133.12 166.87 -29.99
C GLU A 624 134.18 167.56 -29.11
N ARG A 625 134.65 166.90 -28.05
CA ARG A 625 135.76 167.42 -27.21
C ARG A 625 137.08 167.48 -27.99
N GLU A 626 137.38 166.49 -28.83
CA GLU A 626 138.58 166.53 -29.67
C GLU A 626 138.51 167.61 -30.75
N ARG A 627 137.34 167.79 -31.39
CA ARG A 627 137.11 168.90 -32.34
C ARG A 627 137.26 170.27 -31.67
N ALA A 628 136.71 170.45 -30.46
CA ALA A 628 136.88 171.67 -29.69
C ALA A 628 138.35 171.93 -29.31
N LYS A 629 139.10 170.88 -28.96
CA LYS A 629 140.53 170.98 -28.62
C LYS A 629 141.39 171.39 -29.81
N ALA A 630 141.14 170.81 -30.99
CA ALA A 630 141.82 171.17 -32.23
C ALA A 630 141.63 172.65 -32.63
N VAL A 631 140.43 173.22 -32.40
CA VAL A 631 140.17 174.65 -32.62
C VAL A 631 140.94 175.52 -31.64
N ILE A 632 141.01 175.13 -30.35
CA ILE A 632 141.75 175.87 -29.31
C ILE A 632 143.25 175.87 -29.60
N ASP A 633 143.83 174.73 -30.00
CA ASP A 633 145.25 174.65 -30.35
C ASP A 633 145.57 175.43 -31.64
N SER A 634 144.66 175.47 -32.63
CA SER A 634 144.81 176.35 -33.81
C SER A 634 144.83 177.84 -33.42
N MET A 635 143.95 178.29 -32.52
CA MET A 635 143.96 179.68 -32.03
C MET A 635 145.23 179.98 -31.22
N ARG A 636 145.77 178.99 -30.51
CA ARG A 636 147.02 179.11 -29.75
C ARG A 636 148.23 179.29 -30.67
N ASP A 637 148.31 178.54 -31.77
CA ASP A 637 149.42 178.62 -32.73
C ASP A 637 149.43 179.93 -33.53
N GLU A 638 148.27 180.53 -33.78
CA GLU A 638 148.15 181.87 -34.36
C GLU A 638 148.60 182.95 -33.37
N LEU A 639 148.16 182.87 -32.11
CA LEU A 639 148.62 183.77 -31.05
C LEU A 639 150.14 183.67 -30.81
N GLN A 640 150.73 182.47 -30.82
CA GLN A 640 152.18 182.32 -30.72
C GLN A 640 152.94 182.89 -31.92
N ARG A 641 152.33 182.92 -33.11
CA ARG A 641 152.92 183.55 -34.31
C ARG A 641 152.94 185.07 -34.18
N VAL A 642 151.84 185.67 -33.71
CA VAL A 642 151.74 187.12 -33.44
C VAL A 642 152.71 187.54 -32.32
N VAL A 643 152.84 186.74 -31.25
CA VAL A 643 153.77 187.04 -30.15
C VAL A 643 155.24 186.94 -30.60
N ARG A 644 155.63 185.94 -31.43
CA ARG A 644 156.98 185.89 -32.02
C ARG A 644 157.32 187.14 -32.83
N MET A 645 156.39 187.60 -33.67
CA MET A 645 156.57 188.83 -34.47
C MET A 645 156.75 190.09 -33.60
N SER A 646 156.19 190.13 -32.39
CA SER A 646 156.38 191.24 -31.45
C SER A 646 157.63 191.13 -30.57
N GLN A 647 158.24 189.95 -30.44
CA GLN A 647 159.43 189.71 -29.62
C GLN A 647 160.77 189.86 -30.37
N GLU A 648 160.77 189.98 -31.70
CA GLU A 648 161.97 190.34 -32.46
C GLU A 648 162.37 191.82 -32.33
N PHE A 649 161.64 192.63 -31.53
CA PHE A 649 161.99 194.03 -31.30
C PHE A 649 162.75 194.34 -30.00
N LEU A 650 162.53 193.63 -28.88
CA LEU A 650 163.23 193.91 -27.61
C LEU A 650 163.50 192.66 -26.74
N GLU A 651 164.79 192.44 -26.52
CA GLU A 651 165.55 191.47 -25.73
C GLU A 651 165.00 191.05 -24.34
N ALA A 652 165.11 189.75 -24.00
CA ALA A 652 165.99 189.20 -22.93
C ALA A 652 165.61 187.74 -22.50
N PRO A 653 166.53 186.89 -21.99
CA PRO A 653 166.32 185.42 -21.96
C PRO A 653 166.23 184.72 -20.57
N SER A 654 165.90 183.40 -20.62
CA SER A 654 166.04 182.33 -19.58
C SER A 654 164.91 182.21 -18.53
N SER A 655 164.55 181.06 -17.93
CA SER A 655 165.09 179.67 -17.95
C SER A 655 164.10 178.56 -17.48
N ARG A 656 164.14 177.38 -18.14
CA ARG A 656 164.13 175.95 -17.65
C ARG A 656 163.28 175.34 -16.48
N ASP A 657 163.08 174.00 -16.63
CA ASP A 657 162.93 172.89 -15.62
C ASP A 657 161.61 172.68 -14.81
N LYS A 658 161.28 171.52 -14.16
CA LYS A 658 161.29 170.05 -14.50
C LYS A 658 160.67 169.15 -13.36
N ASP A 659 160.49 167.82 -13.59
CA ASP A 659 160.43 166.65 -12.62
C ASP A 659 159.20 166.45 -11.65
N ALA A 660 158.86 165.30 -10.96
CA ALA A 660 159.04 163.80 -11.08
C ALA A 660 158.28 162.94 -9.97
N ALA A 661 158.28 161.58 -10.04
CA ALA A 661 158.09 160.50 -8.98
C ALA A 661 156.69 160.21 -8.31
N ALA A 662 156.38 159.11 -7.53
CA ALA A 662 156.71 157.64 -7.51
C ALA A 662 155.94 156.80 -6.38
N GLY A 663 155.85 155.44 -6.46
CA GLY A 663 155.55 154.42 -5.38
C GLY A 663 154.07 154.00 -5.05
N GLU A 664 153.68 152.92 -4.32
CA GLU A 664 154.27 151.59 -3.92
C GLU A 664 153.21 150.66 -3.18
N SER A 665 153.50 149.35 -2.98
CA SER A 665 153.01 148.38 -1.93
C SER A 665 151.57 147.73 -1.84
N GLU A 666 151.56 146.36 -1.87
CA GLU A 666 151.02 145.34 -0.88
C GLU A 666 149.54 145.36 -0.37
N GLU A 667 148.87 144.32 0.20
CA GLU A 667 149.15 142.90 0.60
C GLU A 667 147.83 142.02 0.72
N GLY A 668 147.92 140.69 0.98
CA GLY A 668 147.02 139.95 1.91
C GLY A 668 145.95 138.91 1.44
N GLU A 669 146.02 137.66 1.94
CA GLU A 669 144.93 136.66 2.00
C GLU A 669 144.38 136.53 3.44
N GLU A 670 143.05 136.38 3.67
CA GLU A 670 142.50 135.39 4.63
C GLU A 670 140.95 135.26 4.63
N ARG A 671 140.50 134.26 5.43
CA ARG A 671 139.17 133.75 5.81
C ARG A 671 138.00 134.75 5.91
N GLY A 672 136.78 134.22 5.78
CA GLY A 672 135.51 134.98 5.83
C GLY A 672 134.82 135.09 7.20
N LEU A 673 133.50 135.38 7.12
CA LEU A 673 132.56 136.02 8.07
C LEU A 673 132.24 137.46 7.65
#